data_AF-A0A1D6MCT3-F1
#
_entry.id   AF-A0A1D6MCT3-F1
#
_cell.length_a   1.000
_cell.length_b   1.000
_cell.length_c   1.000
_cell.angle_alpha   90.00
_cell.angle_beta   90.00
_cell.angle_gamma   90.00
#
_symmetry.space_group_name_H-M   'P 1'
#
loop_
_entity.id
_entity.type
_entity.pdbx_description
1 polymer ?
#
loop_
_entity_poly.entity_id
_entity_poly.type
_entity_poly.pdbx_seq_one_letter_code
_entity_poly.pdbx_strand_id
1 'polypeptide(L)'
;MTGPILAGLTQSFLDAINNGAVPTISSSWQSVEEAECQRAFDSAVGTYNSSFDHKKHIEEDSLREAHEDAMRKAISAFNVSAVGAGSARSKFEKLLHSSLKKAFEDYKRNAFLEADLQCSNKVQNMESKVRAACNRSNAKLDDIVRLLDDLLTEYESMAYGPGKWKRLATFLQQCLAGPVLDLFRRQLEHIDAERNALRLKCNSSDDKLALLRKQLEASESHRAEYVRRYEEVLNDKQKISKDYSIRITELQAKSSKLEQRCLSLSSSLETAKRESNDWKSKYDHGILQQKADESKLKSQIASLESRVSISEGRLSATREQADSAQEEASEWKRKYEVAVSEAKTALQRAAVAQERTNKKVQEREDALRVELANQLSEKEEEIARLHAKRSQMEIHATSLISRLEATEAKSKSHESDSLALREEIRLLTDNLESIRSEALSREKEVGILEQEKNHLEEKYLSQCKKFDETDIRCKEAEREAKRATELADVARVEASAAQKDKGEAQRLAMERFALIERMERQVEALERDKAKLVEEIERLHQSEKDAVSKVALLERNVGEREKEIDEMLKQNNQQRSSTVQVLESLLATEREARAEANKRAEELSLMLQATQGKLDMLQQETTLDSKLKTSARRLRGDATESVHDMDIDGDNGRRRKRSKSTTSPFKNNHTEDGGSVFIGEDTYNGSQQGTESEDYTKFTVLKLKQELTKHGFGAQLLQLKNPNKKDIVALYEKHVIGK
;
A
#
# COMPACT_ATOMS: atom_id res chain seq x y z
N MET A 1 93.91 -44.23 51.98
CA MET A 1 93.74 -44.46 50.52
C MET A 1 92.54 -45.36 50.32
N THR A 2 91.85 -45.24 49.18
CA THR A 2 90.87 -46.23 48.70
C THR A 2 91.54 -47.15 47.66
N GLY A 3 90.88 -48.25 47.29
CA GLY A 3 91.36 -49.17 46.25
C GLY A 3 91.68 -48.47 44.91
N PRO A 4 90.78 -47.63 44.35
CA PRO A 4 91.04 -46.90 43.11
C PRO A 4 92.26 -45.95 43.18
N ILE A 5 92.41 -45.20 44.29
CA ILE A 5 93.56 -44.30 44.51
C ILE A 5 94.87 -45.11 44.53
N LEU A 6 94.89 -46.25 45.21
CA LEU A 6 96.07 -47.12 45.26
C LEU A 6 96.39 -47.71 43.88
N ALA A 7 95.38 -48.20 43.15
CA ALA A 7 95.55 -48.72 41.80
C ALA A 7 96.10 -47.64 40.84
N GLY A 8 95.61 -46.40 40.91
CA GLY A 8 96.12 -45.27 40.14
C GLY A 8 97.58 -44.92 40.47
N LEU A 9 97.95 -44.96 41.76
CA LEU A 9 99.35 -44.74 42.18
C LEU A 9 100.28 -45.85 41.67
N THR A 10 99.87 -47.12 41.80
CA THR A 10 100.62 -48.26 41.29
C THR A 10 100.76 -48.22 39.77
N GLN A 11 99.70 -47.86 39.04
CA GLN A 11 99.73 -47.69 37.59
C GLN A 11 100.68 -46.55 37.19
N SER A 12 100.59 -45.38 37.83
CA SER A 12 101.49 -44.25 37.55
C SER A 12 102.97 -44.58 37.82
N PHE A 13 103.28 -45.37 38.86
CA PHE A 13 104.64 -45.85 39.10
C PHE A 13 105.09 -46.89 38.07
N LEU A 14 104.22 -47.81 37.65
CA LEU A 14 104.51 -48.76 36.57
C LEU A 14 104.78 -48.02 35.25
N ASP A 15 103.96 -47.02 34.91
CA ASP A 15 104.12 -46.22 33.69
C ASP A 15 105.40 -45.39 33.71
N ALA A 16 105.80 -44.86 34.88
CA ALA A 16 107.11 -44.20 35.03
C ALA A 16 108.26 -45.18 34.76
N ILE A 17 108.24 -46.37 35.37
CA ILE A 17 109.27 -47.42 35.15
C ILE A 17 109.32 -47.84 33.68
N ASN A 18 108.17 -48.14 33.08
CA ASN A 18 108.06 -48.63 31.70
C ASN A 18 108.55 -47.61 30.66
N ASN A 19 108.46 -46.31 30.96
CA ASN A 19 108.97 -45.23 30.11
C ASN A 19 110.38 -44.75 30.51
N GLY A 20 111.08 -45.45 31.42
CA GLY A 20 112.46 -45.13 31.82
C GLY A 20 112.61 -43.89 32.71
N ALA A 21 111.52 -43.40 33.31
CA ALA A 21 111.51 -42.27 34.23
C ALA A 21 111.61 -42.72 35.70
N VAL A 22 112.12 -41.86 36.58
CA VAL A 22 112.21 -42.14 38.02
C VAL A 22 110.83 -41.97 38.68
N PRO A 23 110.23 -43.02 39.26
CA PRO A 23 108.91 -42.92 39.90
C PRO A 23 108.95 -41.96 41.09
N THR A 24 108.17 -40.88 41.01
CA THR A 24 108.21 -39.80 41.99
C THR A 24 106.84 -39.65 42.64
N ILE A 25 106.77 -39.79 43.97
CA ILE A 25 105.51 -39.79 44.74
C ILE A 25 104.69 -38.52 44.45
N SER A 26 105.34 -37.36 44.31
CA SER A 26 104.66 -36.08 44.04
C SER A 26 103.92 -36.07 42.69
N SER A 27 104.58 -36.44 41.59
CA SER A 27 103.96 -36.44 40.25
C SER A 27 102.92 -37.55 40.10
N SER A 28 103.16 -38.72 40.67
CA SER A 28 102.18 -39.81 40.67
C SER A 28 100.96 -39.49 41.53
N TRP A 29 101.14 -38.83 42.68
CA TRP A 29 100.03 -38.30 43.46
C TRP A 29 99.25 -37.23 42.70
N GLN A 30 99.93 -36.25 42.07
CA GLN A 30 99.24 -35.22 41.29
C GLN A 30 98.42 -35.82 40.14
N SER A 31 98.96 -36.79 39.41
CA SER A 31 98.24 -37.48 38.33
C SER A 31 96.98 -38.19 38.83
N VAL A 32 97.03 -38.82 40.01
CA VAL A 32 95.89 -39.49 40.64
C VAL A 32 94.89 -38.48 41.22
N GLU A 33 95.35 -37.37 41.82
CA GLU A 33 94.49 -36.30 42.31
C GLU A 33 93.71 -35.65 41.15
N GLU A 34 94.36 -35.41 39.99
CA GLU A 34 93.70 -34.93 38.78
C GLU A 34 92.70 -35.96 38.21
N ALA A 35 93.06 -37.25 38.15
CA ALA A 35 92.20 -38.31 37.58
C ALA A 35 90.99 -38.69 38.46
N GLU A 36 91.10 -38.57 39.79
CA GLU A 36 89.97 -38.72 40.71
C GLU A 36 89.10 -37.45 40.74
N CYS A 37 89.70 -36.25 40.72
CA CYS A 37 88.93 -35.00 40.65
C CYS A 37 88.16 -34.83 39.33
N GLN A 38 88.70 -35.32 38.20
CA GLN A 38 87.97 -35.39 36.93
C GLN A 38 86.73 -36.30 37.06
N ARG A 39 86.88 -37.52 37.58
CA ARG A 39 85.74 -38.43 37.83
C ARG A 39 84.72 -37.87 38.82
N ALA A 40 85.18 -37.16 39.85
CA ALA A 40 84.31 -36.44 40.78
C ALA A 40 83.52 -35.31 40.09
N PHE A 41 84.17 -34.56 39.19
CA PHE A 41 83.53 -33.53 38.37
C PHE A 41 82.47 -34.12 37.43
N ASP A 42 82.79 -35.19 36.69
CA ASP A 42 81.85 -35.82 35.75
C ASP A 42 80.63 -36.41 36.49
N SER A 43 80.86 -37.04 37.64
CA SER A 43 79.81 -37.54 38.54
C SER A 43 78.91 -36.41 39.09
N ALA A 44 79.51 -35.28 39.47
CA ALA A 44 78.78 -34.10 39.95
C ALA A 44 77.94 -33.44 38.83
N VAL A 45 78.44 -33.38 37.59
CA VAL A 45 77.68 -32.91 36.42
C VAL A 45 76.52 -33.86 36.11
N GLY A 46 76.73 -35.18 36.19
CA GLY A 46 75.65 -36.18 36.08
C GLY A 46 74.59 -36.01 37.18
N THR A 47 75.01 -35.73 38.41
CA THR A 47 74.14 -35.45 39.56
C THR A 47 73.32 -34.17 39.37
N TYR A 48 73.92 -33.11 38.80
CA TYR A 48 73.21 -31.89 38.44
C TYR A 48 72.13 -32.16 37.37
N ASN A 49 72.53 -32.78 36.25
CA ASN A 49 71.66 -33.03 35.10
C ASN A 49 70.46 -33.94 35.42
N SER A 50 70.59 -34.82 36.42
CA SER A 50 69.51 -35.68 36.92
C SER A 50 68.67 -35.03 38.03
N SER A 51 69.21 -34.01 38.73
CA SER A 51 68.49 -33.26 39.78
C SER A 51 67.71 -32.06 39.25
N PHE A 52 68.12 -31.50 38.11
CA PHE A 52 67.55 -30.28 37.53
C PHE A 52 66.44 -30.62 36.51
N ASP A 53 65.18 -30.48 36.92
CA ASP A 53 64.02 -30.84 36.07
C ASP A 53 63.73 -29.77 35.01
N HIS A 54 64.13 -30.07 33.78
CA HIS A 54 63.95 -29.22 32.59
C HIS A 54 62.49 -29.14 32.09
N LYS A 55 61.52 -29.80 32.74
CA LYS A 55 60.10 -29.81 32.30
C LYS A 55 59.16 -29.01 33.21
N LYS A 56 59.65 -28.55 34.37
CA LYS A 56 58.80 -28.16 35.51
C LYS A 56 58.92 -26.70 35.92
N HIS A 57 59.94 -25.99 35.45
CA HIS A 57 60.29 -24.65 35.92
C HIS A 57 60.51 -23.68 34.76
N ILE A 58 59.59 -22.71 34.61
CA ILE A 58 59.62 -21.68 33.55
C ILE A 58 59.39 -20.26 34.11
N GLU A 59 58.86 -20.14 35.33
CA GLU A 59 58.91 -18.88 36.10
C GLU A 59 60.29 -18.72 36.75
N GLU A 60 60.82 -17.49 36.78
CA GLU A 60 62.23 -17.25 37.07
C GLU A 60 62.67 -17.68 38.47
N ASP A 61 61.81 -17.50 39.48
CA ASP A 61 62.15 -17.82 40.87
C ASP A 61 62.16 -19.33 41.15
N SER A 62 61.16 -20.08 40.68
CA SER A 62 61.17 -21.55 40.79
C SER A 62 62.32 -22.17 39.96
N LEU A 63 62.70 -21.54 38.85
CA LEU A 63 63.84 -21.95 38.03
C LEU A 63 65.18 -21.67 38.73
N ARG A 64 65.30 -20.53 39.44
CA ARG A 64 66.44 -20.18 40.30
C ARG A 64 66.56 -21.16 41.47
N GLU A 65 65.47 -21.43 42.18
CA GLU A 65 65.40 -22.37 43.30
C GLU A 65 65.82 -23.78 42.87
N ALA A 66 65.25 -24.31 41.77
CA ALA A 66 65.61 -25.63 41.24
C ALA A 66 67.10 -25.73 40.83
N HIS A 67 67.70 -24.64 40.34
CA HIS A 67 69.13 -24.58 40.04
C HIS A 67 69.98 -24.62 41.30
N GLU A 68 69.66 -23.80 42.30
CA GLU A 68 70.36 -23.78 43.59
C GLU A 68 70.27 -25.14 44.28
N ASP A 69 69.13 -25.83 44.17
CA ASP A 69 68.93 -27.18 44.69
C ASP A 69 69.79 -28.24 43.99
N ALA A 70 69.77 -28.25 42.66
CA ALA A 70 70.60 -29.17 41.86
C ALA A 70 72.09 -28.88 42.02
N MET A 71 72.48 -27.61 42.16
CA MET A 71 73.85 -27.16 42.38
C MET A 71 74.36 -27.57 43.77
N ARG A 72 73.55 -27.45 44.83
CA ARG A 72 73.88 -27.97 46.17
C ARG A 72 74.12 -29.49 46.14
N LYS A 73 73.26 -30.25 45.45
CA LYS A 73 73.40 -31.71 45.28
C LYS A 73 74.70 -32.07 44.53
N ALA A 74 75.01 -31.38 43.43
CA ALA A 74 76.22 -31.59 42.64
C ALA A 74 77.51 -31.25 43.41
N ILE A 75 77.55 -30.12 44.12
CA ILE A 75 78.71 -29.71 44.95
C ILE A 75 78.93 -30.70 46.12
N SER A 76 77.85 -31.27 46.67
CA SER A 76 77.94 -32.34 47.67
C SER A 76 78.57 -33.62 47.07
N ALA A 77 78.06 -34.09 45.93
CA ALA A 77 78.59 -35.26 45.22
C ALA A 77 80.07 -35.09 44.82
N PHE A 78 80.46 -33.90 44.37
CA PHE A 78 81.85 -33.54 44.10
C PHE A 78 82.70 -33.65 45.36
N ASN A 79 82.28 -33.02 46.47
CA ASN A 79 83.09 -32.96 47.69
C ASN A 79 83.26 -34.32 48.40
N VAL A 80 82.30 -35.23 48.26
CA VAL A 80 82.40 -36.62 48.73
C VAL A 80 83.39 -37.44 47.89
N SER A 81 83.50 -37.16 46.59
CA SER A 81 84.28 -37.97 45.64
C SER A 81 85.67 -37.41 45.33
N ALA A 82 85.86 -36.09 45.42
CA ALA A 82 87.11 -35.43 45.06
C ALA A 82 88.20 -35.69 46.11
N VAL A 83 89.39 -36.05 45.61
CA VAL A 83 90.56 -36.44 46.42
C VAL A 83 91.49 -35.23 46.61
N GLY A 84 92.26 -35.24 47.69
CA GLY A 84 93.29 -34.23 47.95
C GLY A 84 92.75 -32.86 48.37
N ALA A 85 93.67 -31.90 48.41
CA ALA A 85 93.45 -30.51 48.79
C ALA A 85 94.36 -29.55 47.98
N GLY A 86 94.91 -30.02 46.84
CA GLY A 86 95.86 -29.29 46.03
C GLY A 86 95.19 -28.37 44.99
N SER A 87 96.04 -27.86 44.10
CA SER A 87 95.62 -27.03 42.95
C SER A 87 94.68 -27.78 42.00
N ALA A 88 94.84 -29.11 41.88
CA ALA A 88 93.97 -29.97 41.08
C ALA A 88 92.51 -29.92 41.54
N ARG A 89 92.24 -30.15 42.83
CA ARG A 89 90.88 -30.04 43.40
C ARG A 89 90.27 -28.65 43.14
N SER A 90 91.01 -27.57 43.46
CA SER A 90 90.50 -26.20 43.28
C SER A 90 90.24 -25.83 41.81
N LYS A 91 91.03 -26.38 40.87
CA LYS A 91 90.80 -26.25 39.42
C LYS A 91 89.47 -26.90 39.02
N PHE A 92 89.23 -28.14 39.45
CA PHE A 92 87.99 -28.87 39.11
C PHE A 92 86.75 -28.32 39.82
N GLU A 93 86.89 -27.81 41.05
CA GLU A 93 85.81 -27.12 41.77
C GLU A 93 85.37 -25.84 41.05
N LYS A 94 86.33 -25.01 40.61
CA LYS A 94 86.05 -23.82 39.79
C LYS A 94 85.47 -24.17 38.42
N LEU A 95 85.94 -25.26 37.82
CA LEU A 95 85.36 -25.79 36.58
C LEU A 95 83.91 -26.23 36.79
N LEU A 96 83.59 -26.94 37.88
CA LEU A 96 82.22 -27.32 38.22
C LEU A 96 81.32 -26.11 38.39
N HIS A 97 81.69 -25.15 39.25
CA HIS A 97 80.91 -23.93 39.46
C HIS A 97 80.64 -23.15 38.16
N SER A 98 81.64 -23.03 37.28
CA SER A 98 81.47 -22.31 36.00
C SER A 98 80.68 -23.12 34.97
N SER A 99 80.86 -24.45 34.89
CA SER A 99 80.08 -25.33 34.01
C SER A 99 78.61 -25.39 34.40
N LEU A 100 78.29 -25.55 35.68
CA LEU A 100 76.89 -25.60 36.15
C LEU A 100 76.19 -24.25 35.96
N LYS A 101 76.88 -23.13 36.25
CA LYS A 101 76.34 -21.79 35.98
C LYS A 101 76.11 -21.56 34.48
N LYS A 102 77.03 -21.98 33.61
CA LYS A 102 76.85 -21.86 32.16
C LYS A 102 75.64 -22.68 31.69
N ALA A 103 75.54 -23.94 32.09
CA ALA A 103 74.42 -24.82 31.73
C ALA A 103 73.06 -24.22 32.14
N PHE A 104 73.00 -23.59 33.32
CA PHE A 104 71.81 -22.87 33.78
C PHE A 104 71.47 -21.66 32.92
N GLU A 105 72.42 -20.76 32.65
CA GLU A 105 72.15 -19.54 31.87
C GLU A 105 71.78 -19.87 30.40
N ASP A 106 72.39 -20.91 29.82
CA ASP A 106 72.06 -21.38 28.47
C ASP A 106 70.67 -22.05 28.43
N TYR A 107 70.30 -22.86 29.44
CA TYR A 107 68.94 -23.39 29.57
C TYR A 107 67.90 -22.26 29.78
N LYS A 108 68.17 -21.34 30.72
CA LYS A 108 67.29 -20.22 31.05
C LYS A 108 67.02 -19.34 29.83
N ARG A 109 68.05 -19.03 29.03
CA ARG A 109 67.91 -18.31 27.75
C ARG A 109 66.97 -19.04 26.79
N ASN A 110 67.15 -20.35 26.62
CA ASN A 110 66.34 -21.14 25.69
C ASN A 110 64.89 -21.25 26.15
N ALA A 111 64.64 -21.57 27.43
CA ALA A 111 63.31 -21.67 28.01
C ALA A 111 62.54 -20.34 27.95
N PHE A 112 63.21 -19.20 28.19
CA PHE A 112 62.59 -17.88 28.08
C PHE A 112 62.30 -17.48 26.62
N LEU A 113 63.15 -17.88 25.68
CA LEU A 113 62.93 -17.65 24.24
C LEU A 113 61.74 -18.48 23.72
N GLU A 114 61.63 -19.74 24.13
CA GLU A 114 60.50 -20.60 23.79
C GLU A 114 59.19 -20.08 24.41
N ALA A 115 59.22 -19.64 25.67
CA ALA A 115 58.08 -19.02 26.33
C ALA A 115 57.57 -17.76 25.61
N ASP A 116 58.48 -16.85 25.21
CA ASP A 116 58.09 -15.63 24.47
C ASP A 116 57.61 -15.92 23.04
N LEU A 117 58.15 -16.97 22.39
CA LEU A 117 57.64 -17.47 21.12
C LEU A 117 56.21 -18.04 21.25
N GLN A 118 55.94 -18.85 22.29
CA GLN A 118 54.59 -19.36 22.55
C GLN A 118 53.60 -18.22 22.88
N CYS A 119 54.00 -17.26 23.72
CA CYS A 119 53.21 -16.06 24.01
C CYS A 119 52.89 -15.27 22.73
N SER A 120 53.89 -15.09 21.85
CA SER A 120 53.73 -14.37 20.57
C SER A 120 52.78 -15.09 19.61
N ASN A 121 52.94 -16.42 19.45
CA ASN A 121 52.07 -17.23 18.59
C ASN A 121 50.61 -17.24 19.09
N LYS A 122 50.40 -17.30 20.42
CA LYS A 122 49.06 -17.17 21.02
C LYS A 122 48.46 -15.79 20.79
N VAL A 123 49.20 -14.71 21.04
CA VAL A 123 48.76 -13.33 20.79
C VAL A 123 48.40 -13.10 19.32
N GLN A 124 49.20 -13.60 18.36
CA GLN A 124 48.89 -13.48 16.93
C GLN A 124 47.58 -14.20 16.56
N ASN A 125 47.31 -15.35 17.18
CA ASN A 125 46.04 -16.07 17.02
C ASN A 125 44.87 -15.24 17.58
N MET A 126 44.98 -14.72 18.81
CA MET A 126 43.99 -13.84 19.43
C MET A 126 43.70 -12.60 18.56
N GLU A 127 44.75 -11.95 18.05
CA GLU A 127 44.66 -10.78 17.15
C GLU A 127 43.87 -11.12 15.88
N SER A 128 44.13 -12.30 15.29
CA SER A 128 43.41 -12.77 14.11
C SER A 128 41.92 -13.02 14.39
N LYS A 129 41.59 -13.65 15.53
CA LYS A 129 40.21 -13.90 15.99
C LYS A 129 39.46 -12.58 16.23
N VAL A 130 40.06 -11.63 16.96
CA VAL A 130 39.46 -10.32 17.27
C VAL A 130 39.27 -9.50 15.99
N ARG A 131 40.29 -9.39 15.13
CA ARG A 131 40.19 -8.69 13.84
C ARG A 131 39.08 -9.28 12.95
N ALA A 132 38.96 -10.61 12.89
CA ALA A 132 37.91 -11.28 12.14
C ALA A 132 36.50 -11.01 12.71
N ALA A 133 36.36 -10.85 14.03
CA ALA A 133 35.09 -10.48 14.66
C ALA A 133 34.72 -9.02 14.38
N CYS A 134 35.64 -8.07 14.56
CA CYS A 134 35.44 -6.65 14.28
C CYS A 134 35.10 -6.34 12.81
N ASN A 135 35.50 -7.20 11.88
CA ASN A 135 35.27 -7.02 10.44
C ASN A 135 33.93 -7.59 9.94
N ARG A 136 33.10 -8.20 10.82
CA ARG A 136 31.75 -8.65 10.44
C ARG A 136 30.83 -7.45 10.22
N SER A 137 29.97 -7.53 9.20
CA SER A 137 29.05 -6.44 8.80
C SER A 137 28.01 -6.06 9.86
N ASN A 138 27.76 -6.92 10.84
CA ASN A 138 26.81 -6.70 11.94
C ASN A 138 27.47 -6.97 13.31
N ALA A 139 28.76 -6.62 13.44
CA ALA A 139 29.54 -6.82 14.66
C ALA A 139 29.05 -5.91 15.81
N LYS A 140 28.74 -6.50 16.96
CA LYS A 140 28.40 -5.78 18.20
C LYS A 140 29.60 -5.71 19.14
N LEU A 141 29.67 -4.64 19.93
CA LEU A 141 30.69 -4.48 20.96
C LEU A 141 30.63 -5.62 22.00
N ASP A 142 29.44 -5.96 22.49
CA ASP A 142 29.22 -6.98 23.53
C ASP A 142 29.66 -8.38 23.09
N ASP A 143 29.64 -8.66 21.78
CA ASP A 143 30.10 -9.93 21.21
C ASP A 143 31.63 -9.99 21.14
N ILE A 144 32.28 -8.84 20.95
CA ILE A 144 33.74 -8.70 20.88
C ILE A 144 34.37 -8.61 22.27
N VAL A 145 33.71 -7.95 23.22
CA VAL A 145 34.16 -7.90 24.63
C VAL A 145 34.16 -9.32 25.22
N ARG A 146 33.08 -10.09 25.00
CA ARG A 146 33.02 -11.50 25.44
C ARG A 146 34.07 -12.38 24.75
N LEU A 147 34.23 -12.26 23.43
CA LEU A 147 35.30 -12.96 22.71
C LEU A 147 36.70 -12.59 23.23
N LEU A 148 36.92 -11.34 23.64
CA LEU A 148 38.20 -10.92 24.22
C LEU A 148 38.42 -11.55 25.59
N ASP A 149 37.38 -11.60 26.44
CA ASP A 149 37.40 -12.22 27.77
C ASP A 149 37.67 -13.74 27.72
N ASP A 150 36.99 -14.45 26.81
CA ASP A 150 37.25 -15.86 26.49
C ASP A 150 38.72 -16.09 26.11
N LEU A 151 39.28 -15.21 25.27
CA LEU A 151 40.65 -15.30 24.78
C LEU A 151 41.71 -14.92 25.80
N LEU A 152 41.41 -13.95 26.68
CA LEU A 152 42.25 -13.63 27.83
C LEU A 152 42.32 -14.84 28.76
N THR A 153 41.19 -15.49 29.05
CA THR A 153 41.14 -16.71 29.86
C THR A 153 41.90 -17.88 29.21
N GLU A 154 41.82 -18.06 27.89
CA GLU A 154 42.64 -19.03 27.13
C GLU A 154 44.15 -18.72 27.25
N TYR A 155 44.53 -17.44 27.21
CA TYR A 155 45.93 -17.01 27.31
C TYR A 155 46.48 -17.12 28.73
N GLU A 156 45.70 -16.73 29.75
CA GLU A 156 46.13 -16.77 31.14
C GLU A 156 46.37 -18.20 31.63
N SER A 157 45.55 -19.16 31.18
CA SER A 157 45.69 -20.58 31.51
C SER A 157 46.80 -21.30 30.72
N MET A 158 47.11 -20.87 29.48
CA MET A 158 48.07 -21.58 28.62
C MET A 158 49.45 -20.93 28.45
N ALA A 159 49.59 -19.62 28.65
CA ALA A 159 50.86 -18.90 28.46
C ALA A 159 51.67 -18.80 29.77
N TYR A 160 53.00 -18.73 29.66
CA TYR A 160 53.93 -18.73 30.80
C TYR A 160 55.21 -17.92 30.50
N GLY A 161 56.07 -17.79 31.52
CA GLY A 161 57.38 -17.13 31.42
C GLY A 161 57.33 -15.60 31.55
N PRO A 162 58.51 -14.95 31.71
CA PRO A 162 58.59 -13.54 32.13
C PRO A 162 58.03 -12.52 31.13
N GLY A 163 57.90 -12.90 29.85
CA GLY A 163 57.30 -12.06 28.81
C GLY A 163 55.77 -11.98 28.85
N LYS A 164 55.09 -12.95 29.49
CA LYS A 164 53.63 -13.21 29.40
C LYS A 164 52.79 -11.94 29.47
N TRP A 165 52.91 -11.19 30.57
CA TRP A 165 52.05 -10.03 30.86
C TRP A 165 52.40 -8.80 30.01
N LYS A 166 53.69 -8.59 29.70
CA LYS A 166 54.13 -7.51 28.81
C LYS A 166 53.63 -7.72 27.38
N ARG A 167 53.67 -8.96 26.90
CA ARG A 167 53.15 -9.37 25.58
C ARG A 167 51.63 -9.17 25.51
N LEU A 168 50.91 -9.57 26.57
CA LEU A 168 49.45 -9.41 26.68
C LEU A 168 49.00 -7.94 26.74
N ALA A 169 49.68 -7.11 27.54
CA ALA A 169 49.38 -5.68 27.64
C ALA A 169 49.61 -4.94 26.32
N THR A 170 50.67 -5.30 25.59
CA THR A 170 50.95 -4.76 24.25
C THR A 170 49.85 -5.14 23.26
N PHE A 171 49.41 -6.40 23.27
CA PHE A 171 48.29 -6.91 22.47
C PHE A 171 46.97 -6.18 22.77
N LEU A 172 46.63 -5.99 24.05
CA LEU A 172 45.42 -5.29 24.47
C LEU A 172 45.42 -3.83 23.98
N GLN A 173 46.54 -3.12 24.17
CA GLN A 173 46.70 -1.76 23.68
C GLN A 173 46.50 -1.67 22.16
N GLN A 174 47.08 -2.60 21.39
CA GLN A 174 46.97 -2.65 19.93
C GLN A 174 45.56 -3.04 19.45
N CYS A 175 44.87 -3.95 20.13
CA CYS A 175 43.50 -4.34 19.80
C CYS A 175 42.50 -3.21 20.05
N LEU A 176 42.62 -2.52 21.19
CA LEU A 176 41.79 -1.37 21.53
C LEU A 176 42.02 -0.19 20.57
N ALA A 177 43.29 0.14 20.27
CA ALA A 177 43.64 1.25 19.39
C ALA A 177 43.43 0.98 17.88
N GLY A 178 43.33 -0.30 17.47
CA GLY A 178 43.12 -0.72 16.09
C GLY A 178 41.72 -1.32 15.87
N PRO A 179 41.56 -2.65 15.73
CA PRO A 179 40.31 -3.29 15.32
C PRO A 179 39.05 -2.89 16.09
N VAL A 180 39.15 -2.56 17.39
CA VAL A 180 38.00 -2.11 18.20
C VAL A 180 37.67 -0.64 17.90
N LEU A 181 38.66 0.25 17.88
CA LEU A 181 38.48 1.65 17.49
C LEU A 181 37.95 1.80 16.05
N ASP A 182 38.44 0.97 15.13
CA ASP A 182 37.98 0.96 13.74
C ASP A 182 36.55 0.40 13.58
N LEU A 183 36.06 -0.41 14.53
CA LEU A 183 34.63 -0.77 14.60
C LEU A 183 33.80 0.41 15.09
N PHE A 184 34.19 1.06 16.19
CA PHE A 184 33.51 2.25 16.68
C PHE A 184 33.42 3.35 15.61
N ARG A 185 34.50 3.59 14.87
CA ARG A 185 34.51 4.59 13.78
C ARG A 185 33.49 4.25 12.69
N ARG A 186 33.46 3.01 12.21
CA ARG A 186 32.47 2.55 11.21
C ARG A 186 31.02 2.62 11.73
N GLN A 187 30.78 2.33 13.01
CA GLN A 187 29.44 2.48 13.60
C GLN A 187 29.03 3.96 13.71
N LEU A 188 29.94 4.86 14.08
CA LEU A 188 29.70 6.31 14.07
C LEU A 188 29.43 6.85 12.66
N GLU A 189 30.22 6.43 11.67
CA GLU A 189 30.04 6.77 10.25
C GLU A 189 28.67 6.30 9.72
N HIS A 190 28.21 5.10 10.12
CA HIS A 190 26.87 4.59 9.81
C HIS A 190 25.76 5.45 10.43
N ILE A 191 25.86 5.76 11.73
CA ILE A 191 24.90 6.59 12.45
C ILE A 191 24.86 8.03 11.88
N ASP A 192 26.01 8.59 11.50
CA ASP A 192 26.10 9.88 10.82
C ASP A 192 25.42 9.85 9.44
N ALA A 193 25.62 8.77 8.66
CA ALA A 193 24.96 8.58 7.37
C ALA A 193 23.44 8.43 7.51
N GLU A 194 22.96 7.64 8.48
CA GLU A 194 21.53 7.48 8.78
C GLU A 194 20.90 8.80 9.24
N ARG A 195 21.55 9.52 10.16
CA ARG A 195 21.11 10.85 10.61
C ARG A 195 21.04 11.85 9.45
N ASN A 196 22.02 11.83 8.55
CA ASN A 196 22.04 12.71 7.38
C ASN A 196 20.93 12.34 6.36
N ALA A 197 20.66 11.04 6.15
CA ALA A 197 19.56 10.56 5.32
C ALA A 197 18.19 10.89 5.93
N LEU A 198 18.03 10.78 7.25
CA LEU A 198 16.83 11.21 7.98
C LEU A 198 16.63 12.72 7.88
N ARG A 199 17.69 13.53 8.06
CA ARG A 199 17.64 14.99 7.86
C ARG A 199 17.19 15.35 6.44
N LEU A 200 17.73 14.69 5.42
CA LEU A 200 17.32 14.91 4.03
C LEU A 200 15.83 14.57 3.82
N LYS A 201 15.34 13.49 4.41
CA LYS A 201 13.90 13.14 4.40
C LYS A 201 13.05 14.21 5.09
N CYS A 202 13.45 14.70 6.26
CA CYS A 202 12.74 15.77 6.97
C CYS A 202 12.65 17.03 6.11
N ASN A 203 13.78 17.53 5.59
CA ASN A 203 13.81 18.70 4.68
C ASN A 203 12.85 18.50 3.49
N SER A 204 12.88 17.33 2.83
CA SER A 204 11.97 17.04 1.71
C SER A 204 10.49 16.93 2.10
N SER A 205 10.20 16.73 3.38
CA SER A 205 8.84 16.76 3.94
C SER A 205 8.42 18.18 4.27
N ASP A 206 9.32 19.01 4.79
CA ASP A 206 9.09 20.43 5.04
C ASP A 206 8.86 21.20 3.74
N ASP A 207 9.62 20.89 2.67
CA ASP A 207 9.40 21.43 1.32
C ASP A 207 8.00 21.07 0.78
N LYS A 208 7.56 19.82 0.98
CA LYS A 208 6.21 19.36 0.60
C LYS A 208 5.12 20.06 1.43
N LEU A 209 5.33 20.24 2.74
CA LEU A 209 4.42 20.98 3.61
C LEU A 209 4.35 22.46 3.22
N ALA A 210 5.47 23.07 2.83
CA ALA A 210 5.51 24.45 2.33
C ALA A 210 4.77 24.61 0.98
N LEU A 211 4.88 23.63 0.08
CA LEU A 211 4.11 23.60 -1.16
C LEU A 211 2.61 23.43 -0.89
N LEU A 212 2.22 22.50 -0.01
CA LEU A 212 0.82 22.28 0.37
C LEU A 212 0.21 23.51 1.07
N ARG A 213 0.98 24.21 1.92
CA ARG A 213 0.54 25.49 2.52
C ARG A 213 0.29 26.55 1.46
N LYS A 214 1.19 26.74 0.49
CA LYS A 214 0.99 27.69 -0.62
C LYS A 214 -0.21 27.32 -1.49
N GLN A 215 -0.47 26.03 -1.72
CA GLN A 215 -1.67 25.57 -2.43
C GLN A 215 -2.95 25.83 -1.64
N LEU A 216 -2.92 25.64 -0.32
CA LEU A 216 -4.02 25.99 0.58
C LEU A 216 -4.29 27.50 0.58
N GLU A 217 -3.26 28.32 0.82
CA GLU A 217 -3.33 29.79 0.78
C GLU A 217 -3.91 30.33 -0.54
N ALA A 218 -3.48 29.77 -1.69
CA ALA A 218 -4.03 30.11 -2.99
C ALA A 218 -5.51 29.70 -3.13
N SER A 219 -5.87 28.49 -2.67
CA SER A 219 -7.26 28.00 -2.66
C SER A 219 -8.16 28.85 -1.76
N GLU A 220 -7.67 29.27 -0.59
CA GLU A 220 -8.39 30.15 0.33
C GLU A 220 -8.52 31.57 -0.21
N SER A 221 -7.51 32.09 -0.92
CA SER A 221 -7.58 33.37 -1.63
C SER A 221 -8.64 33.32 -2.73
N HIS A 222 -8.65 32.28 -3.57
CA HIS A 222 -9.69 32.08 -4.59
C HIS A 222 -11.09 31.93 -3.97
N ARG A 223 -11.21 31.21 -2.84
CA ARG A 223 -12.47 31.08 -2.07
C ARG A 223 -12.94 32.43 -1.53
N ALA A 224 -12.04 33.24 -0.98
CA ALA A 224 -12.36 34.56 -0.44
C ALA A 224 -12.76 35.55 -1.55
N GLU A 225 -12.10 35.50 -2.72
CA GLU A 225 -12.52 36.28 -3.89
C GLU A 225 -13.88 35.83 -4.43
N TYR A 226 -14.14 34.52 -4.50
CA TYR A 226 -15.43 33.97 -4.92
C TYR A 226 -16.56 34.44 -3.98
N VAL A 227 -16.35 34.38 -2.66
CA VAL A 227 -17.29 34.90 -1.66
C VAL A 227 -17.52 36.40 -1.87
N ARG A 228 -16.47 37.20 -2.04
CA ARG A 228 -16.58 38.65 -2.28
C ARG A 228 -17.42 38.97 -3.52
N ARG A 229 -17.18 38.27 -4.64
CA ARG A 229 -17.97 38.44 -5.88
C ARG A 229 -19.45 38.06 -5.68
N TYR A 230 -19.75 37.07 -4.83
CA TYR A 230 -21.12 36.74 -4.45
C TYR A 230 -21.77 37.81 -3.55
N GLU A 231 -21.01 38.39 -2.61
CA GLU A 231 -21.46 39.50 -1.77
C GLU A 231 -21.71 40.77 -2.60
N GLU A 232 -20.84 41.08 -3.56
CA GLU A 232 -21.01 42.15 -4.56
C GLU A 232 -22.31 41.97 -5.35
N VAL A 233 -22.56 40.79 -5.93
CA VAL A 233 -23.80 40.47 -6.67
C VAL A 233 -25.05 40.52 -5.76
N LEU A 234 -24.95 40.11 -4.49
CA LEU A 234 -26.04 40.24 -3.53
C LEU A 234 -26.34 41.69 -3.17
N ASN A 235 -25.31 42.53 -3.01
CA ASN A 235 -25.44 43.96 -2.76
C ASN A 235 -26.06 44.69 -3.95
N ASP A 236 -25.62 44.41 -5.19
CA ASP A 236 -26.21 44.96 -6.40
C ASP A 236 -27.66 44.51 -6.58
N LYS A 237 -27.98 43.23 -6.34
CA LYS A 237 -29.37 42.74 -6.33
C LYS A 237 -30.21 43.48 -5.28
N GLN A 238 -29.66 43.74 -4.09
CA GLN A 238 -30.37 44.49 -3.05
C GLN A 238 -30.57 45.97 -3.42
N LYS A 239 -29.58 46.59 -4.06
CA LYS A 239 -29.66 47.96 -4.60
C LYS A 239 -30.74 48.04 -5.69
N ILE A 240 -30.68 47.19 -6.70
CA ILE A 240 -31.69 47.08 -7.76
C ILE A 240 -33.10 46.85 -7.17
N SER A 241 -33.23 46.01 -6.13
CA SER A 241 -34.50 45.80 -5.42
C SER A 241 -35.00 47.06 -4.67
N LYS A 242 -34.10 47.85 -4.08
CA LYS A 242 -34.43 49.16 -3.48
C LYS A 242 -34.86 50.16 -4.55
N ASP A 243 -34.13 50.24 -5.66
CA ASP A 243 -34.41 51.14 -6.79
C ASP A 243 -35.77 50.81 -7.44
N TYR A 244 -36.09 49.52 -7.62
CA TYR A 244 -37.43 49.07 -8.05
C TYR A 244 -38.51 49.43 -7.02
N SER A 245 -38.27 49.27 -5.71
CA SER A 245 -39.23 49.63 -4.66
C SER A 245 -39.51 51.15 -4.64
N ILE A 246 -38.47 51.97 -4.81
CA ILE A 246 -38.61 53.44 -4.98
C ILE A 246 -39.41 53.73 -6.24
N ARG A 247 -39.13 53.06 -7.37
CA ARG A 247 -39.90 53.28 -8.61
C ARG A 247 -41.36 52.81 -8.51
N ILE A 248 -41.65 51.74 -7.77
CA ILE A 248 -43.01 51.28 -7.48
C ILE A 248 -43.76 52.32 -6.64
N THR A 249 -43.15 52.84 -5.57
CA THR A 249 -43.78 53.87 -4.73
C THR A 249 -43.95 55.21 -5.46
N GLU A 250 -43.01 55.60 -6.33
CA GLU A 250 -43.21 56.72 -7.26
C GLU A 250 -44.44 56.50 -8.16
N LEU A 251 -44.56 55.31 -8.76
CA LEU A 251 -45.65 54.99 -9.70
C LEU A 251 -46.99 54.92 -8.99
N GLN A 252 -47.04 54.38 -7.77
CA GLN A 252 -48.22 54.41 -6.90
C GLN A 252 -48.62 55.86 -6.57
N ALA A 253 -47.67 56.71 -6.15
CA ALA A 253 -47.96 58.12 -5.88
C ALA A 253 -48.41 58.89 -7.14
N LYS A 254 -47.87 58.56 -8.32
CA LYS A 254 -48.33 59.08 -9.62
C LYS A 254 -49.74 58.57 -9.98
N SER A 255 -50.06 57.31 -9.69
CA SER A 255 -51.40 56.73 -9.86
C SER A 255 -52.41 57.44 -8.97
N SER A 256 -52.18 57.52 -7.66
CA SER A 256 -53.10 58.20 -6.73
C SER A 256 -53.28 59.69 -7.06
N LYS A 257 -52.24 60.36 -7.58
CA LYS A 257 -52.34 61.75 -8.07
C LYS A 257 -53.12 61.86 -9.40
N LEU A 258 -53.10 60.83 -10.24
CA LEU A 258 -53.92 60.74 -11.45
C LEU A 258 -55.37 60.41 -11.09
N GLU A 259 -55.60 59.47 -10.19
CA GLU A 259 -56.92 59.12 -9.63
C GLU A 259 -57.59 60.35 -9.00
N GLN A 260 -56.86 61.12 -8.18
CA GLN A 260 -57.33 62.40 -7.62
C GLN A 260 -57.72 63.41 -8.73
N ARG A 261 -56.97 63.47 -9.83
CA ARG A 261 -57.30 64.31 -10.99
C ARG A 261 -58.51 63.79 -11.77
N CYS A 262 -58.67 62.48 -11.92
CA CYS A 262 -59.85 61.88 -12.55
C CYS A 262 -61.10 62.12 -11.69
N LEU A 263 -60.99 62.01 -10.36
CA LEU A 263 -62.06 62.33 -9.42
C LEU A 263 -62.43 63.82 -9.44
N SER A 264 -61.44 64.74 -9.47
CA SER A 264 -61.73 66.17 -9.54
C SER A 264 -62.32 66.59 -10.89
N LEU A 265 -61.79 66.08 -12.01
CA LEU A 265 -62.36 66.30 -13.35
C LEU A 265 -63.77 65.71 -13.48
N SER A 266 -64.02 64.54 -12.90
CA SER A 266 -65.37 63.96 -12.84
C SER A 266 -66.33 64.84 -12.04
N SER A 267 -65.90 65.34 -10.87
CA SER A 267 -66.68 66.30 -10.07
C SER A 267 -66.99 67.59 -10.84
N SER A 268 -66.00 68.16 -11.54
CA SER A 268 -66.17 69.35 -12.38
C SER A 268 -67.04 69.10 -13.62
N LEU A 269 -67.02 67.88 -14.18
CA LEU A 269 -67.93 67.48 -15.25
C LEU A 269 -69.38 67.38 -14.72
N GLU A 270 -69.57 66.86 -13.51
CA GLU A 270 -70.90 66.80 -12.88
C GLU A 270 -71.40 68.17 -12.40
N THR A 271 -70.54 69.15 -12.07
CA THR A 271 -70.99 70.55 -11.88
C THR A 271 -71.37 71.19 -13.21
N ALA A 272 -70.54 71.05 -14.25
CA ALA A 272 -70.83 71.58 -15.58
C ALA A 272 -72.12 71.00 -16.20
N LYS A 273 -72.41 69.71 -15.98
CA LYS A 273 -73.69 69.08 -16.34
C LYS A 273 -74.88 69.70 -15.60
N ARG A 274 -74.75 69.95 -14.29
CA ARG A 274 -75.80 70.63 -13.50
C ARG A 274 -76.03 72.06 -14.01
N GLU A 275 -74.96 72.83 -14.20
CA GLU A 275 -75.02 74.18 -14.76
C GLU A 275 -75.64 74.20 -16.17
N SER A 276 -75.31 73.22 -17.03
CA SER A 276 -75.91 73.07 -18.36
C SER A 276 -77.41 72.76 -18.30
N ASN A 277 -77.84 71.89 -17.37
CA ASN A 277 -79.26 71.59 -17.14
C ASN A 277 -80.02 72.79 -16.55
N ASP A 278 -79.39 73.57 -15.67
CA ASP A 278 -79.90 74.84 -15.16
C ASP A 278 -80.10 75.87 -16.28
N TRP A 279 -79.10 76.03 -17.16
CA TRP A 279 -79.19 76.93 -18.31
C TRP A 279 -80.26 76.47 -19.30
N LYS A 280 -80.37 75.17 -19.56
CA LYS A 280 -81.45 74.60 -20.36
C LYS A 280 -82.82 74.89 -19.75
N SER A 281 -82.98 74.68 -18.44
CA SER A 281 -84.24 74.97 -17.72
C SER A 281 -84.63 76.45 -17.77
N LYS A 282 -83.64 77.36 -17.68
CA LYS A 282 -83.84 78.81 -17.85
C LYS A 282 -84.24 79.17 -19.29
N TYR A 283 -83.66 78.51 -20.28
CA TYR A 283 -83.99 78.71 -21.71
C TYR A 283 -85.39 78.19 -22.05
N ASP A 284 -85.74 76.98 -21.60
CA ASP A 284 -87.07 76.39 -21.77
C ASP A 284 -88.15 77.24 -21.07
N HIS A 285 -87.86 77.80 -19.90
CA HIS A 285 -88.72 78.80 -19.23
C HIS A 285 -88.87 80.09 -20.04
N GLY A 286 -87.79 80.59 -20.65
CA GLY A 286 -87.82 81.75 -21.55
C GLY A 286 -88.71 81.51 -22.79
N ILE A 287 -88.66 80.31 -23.39
CA ILE A 287 -89.54 79.93 -24.50
C ILE A 287 -91.01 79.84 -24.05
N LEU A 288 -91.29 79.34 -22.85
CA LEU A 288 -92.64 79.34 -22.30
C LEU A 288 -93.19 80.75 -22.07
N GLN A 289 -92.36 81.66 -21.54
CA GLN A 289 -92.71 83.08 -21.38
C GLN A 289 -92.97 83.75 -22.73
N GLN A 290 -92.10 83.55 -23.72
CA GLN A 290 -92.29 84.08 -25.08
C GLN A 290 -93.62 83.59 -25.71
N LYS A 291 -93.99 82.32 -25.52
CA LYS A 291 -95.27 81.77 -26.01
C LYS A 291 -96.47 82.38 -25.29
N ALA A 292 -96.37 82.66 -23.99
CA ALA A 292 -97.40 83.38 -23.24
C ALA A 292 -97.60 84.80 -23.80
N ASP A 293 -96.53 85.55 -24.02
CA ASP A 293 -96.61 86.91 -24.58
C ASP A 293 -97.05 86.92 -26.06
N GLU A 294 -96.69 85.92 -26.87
CA GLU A 294 -97.27 85.72 -28.21
C GLU A 294 -98.79 85.51 -28.15
N SER A 295 -99.29 84.68 -27.21
CA SER A 295 -100.73 84.43 -27.08
C SER A 295 -101.50 85.70 -26.68
N LYS A 296 -100.86 86.54 -25.87
CA LYS A 296 -101.37 87.85 -25.42
C LYS A 296 -101.37 88.89 -26.54
N LEU A 297 -100.38 88.86 -27.43
CA LEU A 297 -100.38 89.67 -28.66
C LEU A 297 -101.46 89.18 -29.64
N LYS A 298 -101.63 87.87 -29.81
CA LYS A 298 -102.69 87.29 -30.67
C LYS A 298 -104.10 87.66 -30.20
N SER A 299 -104.36 87.71 -28.89
CA SER A 299 -105.67 88.18 -28.38
C SER A 299 -105.88 89.70 -28.53
N GLN A 300 -104.81 90.50 -28.52
CA GLN A 300 -104.88 91.93 -28.85
C GLN A 300 -105.15 92.17 -30.35
N ILE A 301 -104.59 91.35 -31.24
CA ILE A 301 -104.85 91.41 -32.68
C ILE A 301 -106.33 91.10 -32.97
N ALA A 302 -106.88 90.00 -32.45
CA ALA A 302 -108.29 89.64 -32.62
C ALA A 302 -109.27 90.72 -32.08
N SER A 303 -108.88 91.42 -31.01
CA SER A 303 -109.62 92.57 -30.46
C SER A 303 -109.65 93.76 -31.43
N LEU A 304 -108.56 94.01 -32.16
CA LEU A 304 -108.48 95.06 -33.17
C LEU A 304 -109.24 94.67 -34.46
N GLU A 305 -109.13 93.43 -34.92
CA GLU A 305 -109.84 92.90 -36.10
C GLU A 305 -111.37 93.00 -35.93
N SER A 306 -111.88 92.65 -34.75
CA SER A 306 -113.30 92.84 -34.38
C SER A 306 -113.75 94.31 -34.52
N ARG A 307 -112.93 95.25 -34.08
CA ARG A 307 -113.21 96.70 -34.22
C ARG A 307 -113.16 97.18 -35.68
N VAL A 308 -112.28 96.62 -36.51
CA VAL A 308 -112.23 96.92 -37.94
C VAL A 308 -113.53 96.45 -38.63
N SER A 309 -113.95 95.21 -38.40
CA SER A 309 -115.19 94.67 -38.97
C SER A 309 -116.44 95.51 -38.64
N ILE A 310 -116.56 96.00 -37.39
CA ILE A 310 -117.64 96.92 -36.97
C ILE A 310 -117.59 98.25 -37.73
N SER A 311 -116.39 98.73 -38.10
CA SER A 311 -116.23 99.97 -38.87
C SER A 311 -116.51 99.78 -40.37
N GLU A 312 -116.18 98.61 -40.94
CA GLU A 312 -116.48 98.28 -42.34
C GLU A 312 -117.98 98.09 -42.56
N GLY A 313 -118.69 97.43 -41.62
CA GLY A 313 -120.15 97.29 -41.69
C GLY A 313 -120.89 98.64 -41.73
N ARG A 314 -120.37 99.66 -41.04
CA ARG A 314 -120.89 101.04 -41.12
C ARG A 314 -120.64 101.72 -42.48
N LEU A 315 -119.60 101.32 -43.20
CA LEU A 315 -119.20 101.90 -44.49
C LEU A 315 -119.95 101.26 -45.68
N SER A 316 -120.49 100.05 -45.50
CA SER A 316 -121.42 99.44 -46.46
C SER A 316 -122.81 100.10 -46.41
N ALA A 317 -123.35 100.32 -45.21
CA ALA A 317 -124.70 100.90 -45.03
C ALA A 317 -124.86 102.31 -45.62
N THR A 318 -123.79 103.09 -45.74
CA THR A 318 -123.81 104.42 -46.38
C THR A 318 -123.68 104.39 -47.89
N ARG A 319 -123.27 103.26 -48.50
CA ARG A 319 -123.24 103.09 -49.96
C ARG A 319 -124.61 102.73 -50.51
N GLU A 320 -125.31 101.82 -49.86
CA GLU A 320 -126.65 101.35 -50.26
C GLU A 320 -127.70 102.50 -50.25
N GLN A 321 -127.48 103.54 -49.43
CA GLN A 321 -128.29 104.76 -49.42
C GLN A 321 -128.01 105.72 -50.60
N ALA A 322 -126.87 105.59 -51.29
CA ALA A 322 -126.51 106.45 -52.43
C ALA A 322 -127.09 105.92 -53.75
N ASP A 323 -127.02 104.61 -53.99
CA ASP A 323 -127.45 104.01 -55.27
C ASP A 323 -128.96 104.15 -55.51
N SER A 324 -129.77 104.11 -54.44
CA SER A 324 -131.23 104.30 -54.52
C SER A 324 -131.67 105.68 -55.05
N ALA A 325 -130.81 106.69 -55.06
CA ALA A 325 -131.15 108.03 -55.54
C ALA A 325 -130.92 108.22 -57.06
N GLN A 326 -130.26 107.27 -57.73
CA GLN A 326 -129.88 107.41 -59.14
C GLN A 326 -130.89 106.77 -60.11
N GLU A 327 -131.69 105.81 -59.63
CA GLU A 327 -132.63 105.05 -60.47
C GLU A 327 -133.83 105.91 -60.94
N GLU A 328 -134.47 106.67 -60.04
CA GLU A 328 -135.70 107.45 -60.32
C GLU A 328 -135.53 108.55 -61.39
N ALA A 329 -134.34 109.13 -61.51
CA ALA A 329 -134.07 110.19 -62.50
C ALA A 329 -133.99 109.63 -63.93
N SER A 330 -133.66 108.35 -64.09
CA SER A 330 -133.46 107.72 -65.41
C SER A 330 -134.76 107.50 -66.19
N GLU A 331 -135.89 107.34 -65.49
CA GLU A 331 -137.19 107.05 -66.09
C GLU A 331 -137.74 108.19 -66.96
N TRP A 332 -137.49 109.46 -66.57
CA TRP A 332 -138.02 110.62 -67.29
C TRP A 332 -137.36 110.83 -68.66
N LYS A 333 -136.09 110.44 -68.82
CA LYS A 333 -135.37 110.57 -70.10
C LYS A 333 -135.90 109.63 -71.19
N ARG A 334 -136.47 108.48 -70.79
CA ARG A 334 -136.88 107.38 -71.67
C ARG A 334 -138.15 107.64 -72.50
N LYS A 335 -138.93 108.69 -72.23
CA LYS A 335 -140.29 108.89 -72.79
C LYS A 335 -140.41 109.81 -74.01
N TYR A 336 -139.37 110.54 -74.44
CA TYR A 336 -139.48 111.46 -75.59
C TYR A 336 -138.74 111.01 -76.87
N GLU A 337 -137.62 110.28 -76.75
CA GLU A 337 -136.80 109.89 -77.92
C GLU A 337 -137.47 108.82 -78.84
N VAL A 338 -138.60 108.25 -78.42
CA VAL A 338 -139.40 107.29 -79.22
C VAL A 338 -140.05 107.95 -80.45
N ALA A 339 -140.23 109.28 -80.45
CA ALA A 339 -140.89 110.02 -81.53
C ALA A 339 -140.08 110.13 -82.84
N VAL A 340 -138.83 109.66 -82.88
CA VAL A 340 -137.94 109.76 -84.06
C VAL A 340 -137.71 108.39 -84.73
N SER A 341 -138.30 107.31 -84.21
CA SER A 341 -138.10 105.94 -84.73
C SER A 341 -138.84 105.61 -86.03
N GLU A 342 -139.85 106.39 -86.44
CA GLU A 342 -140.81 105.98 -87.48
C GLU A 342 -140.39 106.29 -88.93
N ALA A 343 -139.22 106.91 -89.13
CA ALA A 343 -138.57 107.04 -90.44
C ALA A 343 -137.43 106.02 -90.66
N LYS A 344 -137.32 104.99 -89.82
CA LYS A 344 -136.30 103.92 -89.89
C LYS A 344 -136.65 102.82 -90.92
N THR A 345 -137.40 103.19 -91.95
CA THR A 345 -138.32 102.32 -92.72
C THR A 345 -138.14 102.41 -94.24
N ALA A 346 -136.94 102.81 -94.71
CA ALA A 346 -136.50 102.70 -96.10
C ALA A 346 -135.11 102.02 -96.18
N LEU A 347 -135.03 100.80 -95.62
CA LEU A 347 -133.79 100.02 -95.49
C LEU A 347 -133.19 99.68 -96.87
N GLN A 348 -132.19 100.44 -97.32
CA GLN A 348 -131.46 100.18 -98.58
C GLN A 348 -130.54 98.95 -98.47
N ARG A 349 -131.14 97.76 -98.45
CA ARG A 349 -130.47 96.48 -98.73
C ARG A 349 -131.10 95.82 -99.95
N ALA A 350 -130.22 95.33 -100.84
CA ALA A 350 -130.44 94.15 -101.68
C ALA A 350 -131.84 93.96 -102.32
N ALA A 351 -132.11 94.71 -103.39
CA ALA A 351 -132.56 94.07 -104.63
C ALA A 351 -132.26 94.95 -105.87
N VAL A 352 -131.53 94.36 -106.82
CA VAL A 352 -131.69 94.49 -108.28
C VAL A 352 -131.96 95.90 -108.86
N ALA A 353 -130.96 96.45 -109.54
CA ALA A 353 -131.16 97.44 -110.60
C ALA A 353 -130.31 97.06 -111.83
N GLN A 354 -130.97 96.98 -112.99
CA GLN A 354 -130.35 96.87 -114.31
C GLN A 354 -130.13 98.30 -114.88
N GLU A 355 -129.11 98.45 -115.74
CA GLU A 355 -128.91 99.57 -116.70
C GLU A 355 -128.44 100.99 -116.24
N ARG A 356 -127.24 101.38 -116.76
CA ARG A 356 -126.81 102.71 -117.30
C ARG A 356 -125.67 103.55 -116.63
N THR A 357 -124.41 103.14 -116.91
CA THR A 357 -123.26 103.94 -117.48
C THR A 357 -122.56 105.16 -116.81
N ASN A 358 -121.20 105.07 -116.75
CA ASN A 358 -120.12 106.05 -117.12
C ASN A 358 -119.28 106.94 -116.11
N LYS A 359 -118.00 106.52 -115.92
CA LYS A 359 -116.68 107.21 -116.18
C LYS A 359 -116.05 108.39 -115.34
N LYS A 360 -114.71 108.25 -115.13
CA LYS A 360 -113.60 109.28 -114.95
C LYS A 360 -113.54 110.09 -113.63
N VAL A 361 -112.44 110.73 -113.15
CA VAL A 361 -110.93 110.77 -113.31
C VAL A 361 -110.39 111.57 -112.09
N GLN A 362 -109.38 111.17 -111.30
CA GLN A 362 -107.89 111.19 -111.43
C GLN A 362 -107.21 112.59 -111.54
N GLU A 363 -106.33 112.90 -110.56
CA GLU A 363 -105.17 113.84 -110.54
C GLU A 363 -105.27 115.31 -111.00
N ARG A 364 -104.91 116.21 -110.07
CA ARG A 364 -103.76 117.16 -110.09
C ARG A 364 -103.78 118.00 -108.79
N GLU A 365 -102.70 118.52 -108.22
CA GLU A 365 -101.22 118.41 -108.39
C GLU A 365 -100.64 118.08 -106.98
N ASP A 366 -99.45 117.53 -106.74
CA ASP A 366 -98.19 117.44 -107.50
C ASP A 366 -97.42 118.76 -107.72
N ALA A 367 -97.42 119.61 -106.69
CA ALA A 367 -96.50 120.74 -106.56
C ALA A 367 -96.02 120.88 -105.09
N LEU A 368 -94.69 120.90 -104.91
CA LEU A 368 -93.96 121.13 -103.64
C LEU A 368 -94.19 120.08 -102.54
N ARG A 369 -93.28 119.14 -102.20
CA ARG A 369 -91.84 118.99 -102.48
C ARG A 369 -90.92 120.15 -102.05
N VAL A 370 -89.71 119.93 -101.54
CA VAL A 370 -89.19 118.76 -100.78
C VAL A 370 -88.05 119.16 -99.82
N GLU A 371 -87.70 120.45 -99.76
CA GLU A 371 -86.30 120.86 -99.61
C GLU A 371 -85.79 120.95 -98.16
N LEU A 372 -86.62 121.44 -97.22
CA LEU A 372 -86.17 121.77 -95.87
C LEU A 372 -86.08 120.59 -94.89
N ALA A 373 -86.66 119.43 -95.23
CA ALA A 373 -86.73 118.29 -94.31
C ALA A 373 -85.45 117.43 -94.29
N ASN A 374 -84.72 117.35 -95.41
CA ASN A 374 -83.68 116.32 -95.58
C ASN A 374 -82.34 116.68 -94.92
N GLN A 375 -81.95 117.96 -94.88
CA GLN A 375 -80.61 118.38 -94.44
C GLN A 375 -80.37 118.28 -92.92
N LEU A 376 -81.43 118.20 -92.10
CA LEU A 376 -81.31 118.01 -90.65
C LEU A 376 -81.07 116.54 -90.26
N SER A 377 -81.86 115.63 -90.84
CA SER A 377 -81.80 114.18 -90.56
C SER A 377 -80.42 113.57 -90.77
N GLU A 378 -79.71 114.02 -91.81
CA GLU A 378 -78.41 113.45 -92.22
C GLU A 378 -77.27 113.73 -91.21
N LYS A 379 -77.40 114.73 -90.33
CA LYS A 379 -76.38 115.05 -89.30
C LYS A 379 -76.64 114.39 -87.95
N GLU A 380 -77.87 113.98 -87.65
CA GLU A 380 -78.20 113.35 -86.36
C GLU A 380 -77.82 111.85 -86.34
N GLU A 381 -77.96 111.13 -87.46
CA GLU A 381 -77.55 109.71 -87.56
C GLU A 381 -76.03 109.51 -87.36
N GLU A 382 -75.20 110.42 -87.86
CA GLU A 382 -73.74 110.27 -87.84
C GLU A 382 -73.18 110.40 -86.41
N ILE A 383 -73.79 111.26 -85.59
CA ILE A 383 -73.50 111.40 -84.15
C ILE A 383 -73.87 110.11 -83.41
N ALA A 384 -75.04 109.52 -83.71
CA ALA A 384 -75.48 108.27 -83.09
C ALA A 384 -74.53 107.08 -83.38
N ARG A 385 -74.05 106.94 -84.62
CA ARG A 385 -73.10 105.87 -85.01
C ARG A 385 -71.77 105.95 -84.22
N LEU A 386 -71.22 107.15 -84.06
CA LEU A 386 -69.96 107.35 -83.33
C LEU A 386 -70.11 107.08 -81.82
N HIS A 387 -71.24 107.48 -81.23
CA HIS A 387 -71.50 107.27 -79.80
C HIS A 387 -71.65 105.77 -79.46
N ALA A 388 -72.33 105.00 -80.31
CA ALA A 388 -72.45 103.55 -80.15
C ALA A 388 -71.08 102.84 -80.20
N LYS A 389 -70.24 103.21 -81.18
CA LYS A 389 -68.89 102.62 -81.35
C LYS A 389 -67.95 102.94 -80.19
N ARG A 390 -68.07 104.13 -79.59
CA ARG A 390 -67.33 104.49 -78.36
C ARG A 390 -67.73 103.58 -77.18
N SER A 391 -69.02 103.46 -76.91
CA SER A 391 -69.52 102.66 -75.78
C SER A 391 -69.10 101.18 -75.89
N GLN A 392 -69.12 100.62 -77.11
CA GLN A 392 -68.66 99.25 -77.36
C GLN A 392 -67.16 99.05 -77.03
N MET A 393 -66.32 100.06 -77.25
CA MET A 393 -64.89 100.01 -76.88
C MET A 393 -64.67 100.18 -75.37
N GLU A 394 -65.46 101.01 -74.69
CA GLU A 394 -65.41 101.17 -73.21
C GLU A 394 -65.82 99.88 -72.48
N ILE A 395 -66.81 99.14 -73.01
CA ILE A 395 -67.20 97.80 -72.53
C ILE A 395 -66.11 96.76 -72.78
N HIS A 396 -65.43 96.82 -73.94
CA HIS A 396 -64.34 95.90 -74.25
C HIS A 396 -63.09 96.15 -73.37
N ALA A 397 -62.78 97.42 -73.07
CA ALA A 397 -61.66 97.80 -72.20
C ALA A 397 -61.88 97.33 -70.76
N THR A 398 -63.07 97.54 -70.19
CA THR A 398 -63.41 97.08 -68.83
C THR A 398 -63.39 95.55 -68.73
N SER A 399 -63.87 94.82 -69.75
CA SER A 399 -63.78 93.36 -69.81
C SER A 399 -62.33 92.83 -69.80
N LEU A 400 -61.38 93.54 -70.45
CA LEU A 400 -59.96 93.18 -70.42
C LEU A 400 -59.30 93.45 -69.06
N ILE A 401 -59.66 94.56 -68.39
CA ILE A 401 -59.13 94.91 -67.06
C ILE A 401 -59.50 93.83 -66.04
N SER A 402 -60.77 93.47 -65.91
CA SER A 402 -61.19 92.44 -64.94
C SER A 402 -60.64 91.04 -65.24
N ARG A 403 -60.27 90.75 -66.50
CA ARG A 403 -59.53 89.54 -66.85
C ARG A 403 -58.06 89.60 -66.39
N LEU A 404 -57.42 90.76 -66.53
CA LEU A 404 -56.04 90.98 -66.06
C LEU A 404 -55.95 90.85 -64.54
N GLU A 405 -56.83 91.53 -63.80
CA GLU A 405 -56.93 91.44 -62.33
C GLU A 405 -57.14 89.99 -61.86
N ALA A 406 -58.02 89.23 -62.54
CA ALA A 406 -58.25 87.82 -62.25
C ALA A 406 -57.05 86.91 -62.57
N THR A 407 -56.20 87.27 -63.55
CA THR A 407 -54.93 86.56 -63.79
C THR A 407 -53.83 86.96 -62.81
N GLU A 408 -53.77 88.22 -62.40
CA GLU A 408 -52.79 88.70 -61.41
C GLU A 408 -53.05 88.09 -60.03
N ALA A 409 -54.31 87.98 -59.61
CA ALA A 409 -54.71 87.29 -58.38
C ALA A 409 -54.27 85.81 -58.37
N LYS A 410 -54.39 85.10 -59.50
CA LYS A 410 -53.91 83.72 -59.66
C LYS A 410 -52.38 83.62 -59.68
N SER A 411 -51.70 84.59 -60.28
CA SER A 411 -50.24 84.66 -60.23
C SER A 411 -49.74 84.80 -58.79
N LYS A 412 -50.40 85.66 -57.99
CA LYS A 412 -50.07 85.86 -56.58
C LYS A 412 -50.35 84.62 -55.71
N SER A 413 -51.43 83.87 -55.95
CA SER A 413 -51.66 82.61 -55.25
C SER A 413 -50.59 81.57 -55.60
N HIS A 414 -50.26 81.40 -56.88
CA HIS A 414 -49.19 80.48 -57.30
C HIS A 414 -47.80 80.89 -56.79
N GLU A 415 -47.54 82.17 -56.57
CA GLU A 415 -46.31 82.63 -55.94
C GLU A 415 -46.27 82.32 -54.44
N SER A 416 -47.39 82.47 -53.71
CA SER A 416 -47.48 81.98 -52.32
C SER A 416 -47.38 80.45 -52.21
N ASP A 417 -47.97 79.70 -53.15
CA ASP A 417 -47.85 78.23 -53.21
C ASP A 417 -46.39 77.82 -53.47
N SER A 418 -45.69 78.54 -54.37
CA SER A 418 -44.27 78.31 -54.66
C SER A 418 -43.37 78.60 -53.46
N LEU A 419 -43.68 79.63 -52.66
CA LEU A 419 -42.95 79.91 -51.42
C LEU A 419 -43.19 78.84 -50.34
N ALA A 420 -44.44 78.38 -50.18
CA ALA A 420 -44.76 77.29 -49.26
C ALA A 420 -44.01 75.99 -49.62
N LEU A 421 -44.01 75.61 -50.90
CA LEU A 421 -43.29 74.43 -51.39
C LEU A 421 -41.77 74.56 -51.22
N ARG A 422 -41.19 75.76 -51.35
CA ARG A 422 -39.75 75.99 -51.08
C ARG A 422 -39.40 75.77 -49.61
N GLU A 423 -40.26 76.23 -48.70
CA GLU A 423 -40.04 76.05 -47.26
C GLU A 423 -40.25 74.58 -46.83
N GLU A 424 -41.19 73.87 -47.43
CA GLU A 424 -41.34 72.42 -47.25
C GLU A 424 -40.12 71.65 -47.78
N ILE A 425 -39.61 71.99 -48.97
CA ILE A 425 -38.35 71.43 -49.52
C ILE A 425 -37.17 71.73 -48.58
N ARG A 426 -37.09 72.93 -48.00
CA ARG A 426 -36.04 73.28 -47.02
C ARG A 426 -36.14 72.41 -45.77
N LEU A 427 -37.32 72.31 -45.16
CA LEU A 427 -37.58 71.45 -43.99
C LEU A 427 -37.28 69.97 -44.28
N LEU A 428 -37.62 69.46 -45.45
CA LEU A 428 -37.27 68.09 -45.87
C LEU A 428 -35.76 67.92 -46.05
N THR A 429 -35.07 68.92 -46.56
CA THR A 429 -33.59 68.91 -46.71
C THR A 429 -32.89 68.91 -45.35
N ASP A 430 -33.30 69.81 -44.44
CA ASP A 430 -32.76 69.90 -43.08
C ASP A 430 -32.99 68.58 -42.30
N ASN A 431 -34.17 67.97 -42.45
CA ASN A 431 -34.48 66.66 -41.87
C ASN A 431 -33.63 65.53 -42.49
N LEU A 432 -33.39 65.52 -43.80
CA LEU A 432 -32.54 64.52 -44.45
C LEU A 432 -31.09 64.62 -44.00
N GLU A 433 -30.52 65.82 -43.88
CA GLU A 433 -29.15 66.01 -43.38
C GLU A 433 -29.04 65.60 -41.89
N SER A 434 -30.08 65.88 -41.09
CA SER A 434 -30.19 65.41 -39.70
C SER A 434 -30.18 63.86 -39.61
N ILE A 435 -31.07 63.19 -40.35
CA ILE A 435 -31.15 61.71 -40.41
C ILE A 435 -29.83 61.09 -40.90
N ARG A 436 -29.17 61.72 -41.88
CA ARG A 436 -27.86 61.32 -42.38
C ARG A 436 -26.77 61.45 -41.31
N SER A 437 -26.81 62.50 -40.49
CA SER A 437 -25.87 62.68 -39.38
C SER A 437 -26.07 61.62 -38.29
N GLU A 438 -27.32 61.26 -37.97
CA GLU A 438 -27.61 60.14 -37.07
C GLU A 438 -27.12 58.79 -37.63
N ALA A 439 -27.34 58.53 -38.93
CA ALA A 439 -26.90 57.31 -39.59
C ALA A 439 -25.38 57.14 -39.50
N LEU A 440 -24.62 58.20 -39.81
CA LEU A 440 -23.16 58.23 -39.66
C LEU A 440 -22.68 58.12 -38.21
N SER A 441 -23.52 58.43 -37.22
CA SER A 441 -23.22 58.19 -35.81
C SER A 441 -23.44 56.72 -35.44
N ARG A 442 -24.56 56.12 -35.85
CA ARG A 442 -24.86 54.69 -35.63
C ARG A 442 -23.88 53.77 -36.35
N GLU A 443 -23.40 54.14 -37.54
CA GLU A 443 -22.37 53.40 -38.27
C GLU A 443 -21.04 53.33 -37.50
N LYS A 444 -20.63 54.42 -36.83
CA LYS A 444 -19.46 54.44 -35.94
C LYS A 444 -19.66 53.60 -34.69
N GLU A 445 -20.85 53.64 -34.10
CA GLU A 445 -21.22 52.84 -32.94
C GLU A 445 -21.19 51.33 -33.26
N VAL A 446 -21.73 50.92 -34.42
CA VAL A 446 -21.60 49.56 -34.96
C VAL A 446 -20.14 49.18 -35.16
N GLY A 447 -19.31 50.07 -35.71
CA GLY A 447 -17.87 49.84 -35.90
C GLY A 447 -17.10 49.61 -34.59
N ILE A 448 -17.52 50.23 -33.49
CA ILE A 448 -16.97 49.98 -32.14
C ILE A 448 -17.45 48.62 -31.61
N LEU A 449 -18.76 48.34 -31.69
CA LEU A 449 -19.34 47.09 -31.23
C LEU A 449 -18.80 45.85 -31.97
N GLU A 450 -18.49 45.97 -33.27
CA GLU A 450 -17.83 44.92 -34.05
C GLU A 450 -16.39 44.66 -33.55
N GLN A 451 -15.65 45.70 -33.15
CA GLN A 451 -14.32 45.55 -32.55
C GLN A 451 -14.39 44.93 -31.15
N GLU A 452 -15.34 45.34 -30.31
CA GLU A 452 -15.57 44.73 -28.99
C GLU A 452 -15.97 43.26 -29.09
N LYS A 453 -16.88 42.92 -30.02
CA LYS A 453 -17.23 41.54 -30.36
C LYS A 453 -16.00 40.72 -30.74
N ASN A 454 -15.19 41.19 -31.70
CA ASN A 454 -14.01 40.46 -32.15
C ASN A 454 -12.99 40.25 -31.01
N HIS A 455 -12.80 41.25 -30.14
CA HIS A 455 -11.96 41.11 -28.94
C HIS A 455 -12.52 40.09 -27.94
N LEU A 456 -13.84 40.05 -27.75
CA LEU A 456 -14.50 39.06 -26.89
C LEU A 456 -14.42 37.64 -27.47
N GLU A 457 -14.55 37.47 -28.79
CA GLU A 457 -14.38 36.19 -29.47
C GLU A 457 -12.93 35.66 -29.36
N GLU A 458 -11.92 36.50 -29.58
CA GLU A 458 -10.50 36.12 -29.38
C GLU A 458 -10.22 35.75 -27.92
N LYS A 459 -10.75 36.53 -26.97
CA LYS A 459 -10.63 36.28 -25.53
C LYS A 459 -11.32 34.97 -25.12
N TYR A 460 -12.47 34.66 -25.70
CA TYR A 460 -13.18 33.39 -25.51
C TYR A 460 -12.35 32.21 -26.05
N LEU A 461 -11.84 32.31 -27.28
CA LEU A 461 -10.96 31.29 -27.87
C LEU A 461 -9.68 31.08 -27.06
N SER A 462 -9.12 32.15 -26.47
CA SER A 462 -7.99 32.06 -25.53
C SER A 462 -8.36 31.33 -24.23
N GLN A 463 -9.58 31.50 -23.73
CA GLN A 463 -10.08 30.78 -22.56
C GLN A 463 -10.37 29.31 -22.86
N CYS A 464 -10.93 28.97 -24.03
CA CYS A 464 -11.13 27.58 -24.46
C CYS A 464 -9.81 26.82 -24.51
N LYS A 465 -8.78 27.36 -25.18
CA LYS A 465 -7.44 26.72 -25.23
C LYS A 465 -6.85 26.49 -23.84
N LYS A 466 -6.97 27.46 -22.93
CA LYS A 466 -6.52 27.32 -21.53
C LYS A 466 -7.32 26.27 -20.76
N PHE A 467 -8.62 26.12 -21.05
CA PHE A 467 -9.46 25.07 -20.48
C PHE A 467 -9.02 23.69 -20.96
N ASP A 468 -8.80 23.51 -22.27
CA ASP A 468 -8.29 22.27 -22.87
C ASP A 468 -6.91 21.90 -22.29
N GLU A 469 -6.00 22.88 -22.17
CA GLU A 469 -4.70 22.72 -21.49
C GLU A 469 -4.84 22.33 -20.01
N THR A 470 -5.89 22.75 -19.29
CA THR A 470 -6.14 22.30 -17.91
C THR A 470 -6.78 20.90 -17.87
N ASP A 471 -7.70 20.58 -18.77
CA ASP A 471 -8.32 19.25 -18.87
C ASP A 471 -7.29 18.16 -19.19
N ILE A 472 -6.37 18.42 -20.12
CA ILE A 472 -5.24 17.53 -20.42
C ILE A 472 -4.40 17.29 -19.16
N ARG A 473 -4.01 18.34 -18.44
CA ARG A 473 -3.23 18.24 -17.19
C ARG A 473 -3.98 17.53 -16.07
N CYS A 474 -5.29 17.72 -15.94
CA CYS A 474 -6.12 16.96 -15.01
C CYS A 474 -6.15 15.47 -15.37
N LYS A 475 -6.32 15.12 -16.65
CA LYS A 475 -6.30 13.73 -17.14
C LYS A 475 -4.91 13.08 -16.99
N GLU A 476 -3.83 13.86 -17.00
CA GLU A 476 -2.47 13.38 -16.70
C GLU A 476 -2.28 13.13 -15.21
N ALA A 477 -2.71 14.07 -14.36
CA ALA A 477 -2.69 13.90 -12.90
C ALA A 477 -3.55 12.71 -12.44
N GLU A 478 -4.72 12.48 -13.04
CA GLU A 478 -5.52 11.28 -12.78
C GLU A 478 -4.82 9.97 -13.16
N ARG A 479 -4.11 9.96 -14.30
CA ARG A 479 -3.35 8.78 -14.76
C ARG A 479 -2.17 8.50 -13.83
N GLU A 480 -1.51 9.54 -13.33
CA GLU A 480 -0.44 9.39 -12.34
C GLU A 480 -0.97 8.95 -10.97
N ALA A 481 -2.10 9.51 -10.52
CA ALA A 481 -2.76 9.09 -9.29
C ALA A 481 -3.17 7.61 -9.34
N LYS A 482 -3.71 7.13 -10.48
CA LYS A 482 -4.06 5.71 -10.69
C LYS A 482 -2.82 4.80 -10.62
N ARG A 483 -1.73 5.16 -11.30
CA ARG A 483 -0.44 4.46 -11.17
C ARG A 483 0.07 4.41 -9.73
N ALA A 484 -0.02 5.52 -9.00
CA ALA A 484 0.38 5.59 -7.60
C ALA A 484 -0.48 4.70 -6.69
N THR A 485 -1.80 4.60 -6.93
CA THR A 485 -2.67 3.67 -6.18
C THR A 485 -2.38 2.21 -6.53
N GLU A 486 -2.18 1.88 -7.80
CA GLU A 486 -1.84 0.53 -8.26
C GLU A 486 -0.51 0.05 -7.64
N LEU A 487 0.52 0.92 -7.63
CA LEU A 487 1.80 0.63 -6.97
C LEU A 487 1.65 0.41 -5.46
N ALA A 488 0.78 1.20 -4.81
CA ALA A 488 0.49 1.08 -3.37
C ALA A 488 -0.40 -0.13 -3.01
N ASP A 489 -1.16 -0.67 -3.96
CA ASP A 489 -1.87 -1.96 -3.81
C ASP A 489 -0.88 -3.12 -3.96
N VAL A 490 -0.02 -3.12 -4.99
CA VAL A 490 1.04 -4.14 -5.17
C VAL A 490 1.94 -4.22 -3.94
N ALA A 491 2.47 -3.08 -3.47
CA ALA A 491 3.32 -3.05 -2.28
C ALA A 491 2.62 -3.57 -0.99
N ARG A 492 1.28 -3.41 -0.89
CA ARG A 492 0.50 -3.99 0.22
C ARG A 492 0.33 -5.50 0.08
N VAL A 493 0.12 -6.00 -1.13
CA VAL A 493 0.08 -7.45 -1.41
C VAL A 493 1.43 -8.08 -1.09
N GLU A 494 2.53 -7.53 -1.60
CA GLU A 494 3.89 -8.01 -1.32
C GLU A 494 4.23 -8.01 0.18
N ALA A 495 3.88 -6.94 0.91
CA ALA A 495 4.07 -6.88 2.36
C ALA A 495 3.26 -7.96 3.12
N SER A 496 2.04 -8.27 2.66
CA SER A 496 1.21 -9.34 3.23
C SER A 496 1.80 -10.73 2.97
N ALA A 497 2.36 -10.97 1.78
CA ALA A 497 3.04 -12.21 1.43
C ALA A 497 4.30 -12.42 2.28
N ALA A 498 5.19 -11.41 2.34
CA ALA A 498 6.41 -11.47 3.14
C ALA A 498 6.12 -11.70 4.65
N GLN A 499 5.02 -11.16 5.18
CA GLN A 499 4.59 -11.40 6.56
C GLN A 499 4.03 -12.83 6.76
N LYS A 500 3.37 -13.42 5.76
CA LYS A 500 2.95 -14.83 5.77
C LYS A 500 4.15 -15.77 5.72
N ASP A 501 5.09 -15.54 4.80
CA ASP A 501 6.31 -16.33 4.64
C ASP A 501 7.17 -16.31 5.91
N LYS A 502 7.25 -15.15 6.57
CA LYS A 502 7.88 -15.01 7.89
C LYS A 502 7.20 -15.87 8.97
N GLY A 503 5.87 -15.93 8.98
CA GLY A 503 5.10 -16.79 9.89
C GLY A 503 5.33 -18.28 9.62
N GLU A 504 5.40 -18.69 8.35
CA GLU A 504 5.72 -20.07 7.97
C GLU A 504 7.17 -20.45 8.31
N ALA A 505 8.13 -19.54 8.11
CA ALA A 505 9.51 -19.73 8.54
C ALA A 505 9.64 -19.86 10.07
N GLN A 506 8.87 -19.08 10.84
CA GLN A 506 8.80 -19.21 12.30
C GLN A 506 8.20 -20.55 12.74
N ARG A 507 7.10 -21.01 12.11
CA ARG A 507 6.53 -22.35 12.35
C ARG A 507 7.54 -23.46 12.07
N LEU A 508 8.21 -23.42 10.91
CA LEU A 508 9.23 -24.40 10.54
C LEU A 508 10.45 -24.39 11.49
N ALA A 509 10.81 -23.24 12.06
CA ALA A 509 11.83 -23.16 13.10
C ALA A 509 11.37 -23.84 14.40
N MET A 510 10.13 -23.58 14.86
CA MET A 510 9.56 -24.25 16.04
C MET A 510 9.46 -25.77 15.86
N GLU A 511 9.04 -26.24 14.69
CA GLU A 511 8.98 -27.68 14.35
C GLU A 511 10.38 -28.33 14.37
N ARG A 512 11.42 -27.60 13.94
CA ARG A 512 12.82 -28.05 14.04
C ARG A 512 13.33 -28.08 15.48
N PHE A 513 13.05 -27.07 16.31
CA PHE A 513 13.40 -27.10 17.74
C PHE A 513 12.72 -28.28 18.45
N ALA A 514 11.41 -28.46 18.25
CA ALA A 514 10.66 -29.58 18.80
C ALA A 514 11.10 -30.96 18.26
N LEU A 515 11.88 -31.03 17.17
CA LEU A 515 12.55 -32.25 16.72
C LEU A 515 13.92 -32.42 17.41
N ILE A 516 14.71 -31.34 17.51
CA ILE A 516 16.01 -31.32 18.20
C ILE A 516 15.85 -31.77 19.66
N GLU A 517 14.93 -31.19 20.43
CA GLU A 517 14.73 -31.60 21.83
C GLU A 517 14.27 -33.06 21.99
N ARG A 518 13.68 -33.67 20.95
CA ARG A 518 13.31 -35.09 20.98
C ARG A 518 14.51 -35.98 20.70
N MET A 519 15.45 -35.53 19.88
CA MET A 519 16.72 -36.23 19.65
C MET A 519 17.66 -36.08 20.86
N GLU A 520 17.72 -34.90 21.48
CA GLU A 520 18.50 -34.66 22.70
C GLU A 520 18.07 -35.60 23.85
N ARG A 521 16.76 -35.67 24.13
CA ARG A 521 16.20 -36.61 25.13
C ARG A 521 16.46 -38.10 24.78
N GLN A 522 16.65 -38.44 23.51
CA GLN A 522 17.08 -39.78 23.08
C GLN A 522 18.58 -40.00 23.30
N VAL A 523 19.43 -39.01 23.03
CA VAL A 523 20.87 -39.06 23.32
C VAL A 523 21.09 -39.23 24.82
N GLU A 524 20.46 -38.41 25.66
CA GLU A 524 20.53 -38.56 27.12
C GLU A 524 20.11 -39.97 27.60
N ALA A 525 19.12 -40.59 26.95
CA ALA A 525 18.68 -41.93 27.29
C ALA A 525 19.73 -42.98 26.93
N LEU A 526 20.32 -42.88 25.75
CA LEU A 526 21.44 -43.74 25.31
C LEU A 526 22.70 -43.52 26.17
N GLU A 527 22.95 -42.31 26.65
CA GLU A 527 24.04 -42.02 27.59
C GLU A 527 23.80 -42.62 28.98
N ARG A 528 22.56 -42.52 29.50
CA ARG A 528 22.15 -43.19 30.74
C ARG A 528 22.23 -44.72 30.64
N ASP A 529 21.90 -45.30 29.49
CA ASP A 529 22.04 -46.76 29.28
C ASP A 529 23.50 -47.18 29.04
N LYS A 530 24.30 -46.36 28.37
CA LYS A 530 25.77 -46.53 28.28
C LYS A 530 26.43 -46.52 29.66
N ALA A 531 26.01 -45.63 30.57
CA ALA A 531 26.55 -45.58 31.93
C ALA A 531 26.29 -46.90 32.69
N LYS A 532 25.05 -47.40 32.70
CA LYS A 532 24.70 -48.70 33.30
C LYS A 532 25.54 -49.85 32.72
N LEU A 533 25.76 -49.85 31.40
CA LEU A 533 26.58 -50.87 30.73
C LEU A 533 28.06 -50.79 31.13
N VAL A 534 28.59 -49.61 31.44
CA VAL A 534 29.95 -49.45 31.99
C VAL A 534 30.01 -49.97 33.44
N GLU A 535 29.05 -49.62 34.29
CA GLU A 535 28.95 -50.15 35.66
C GLU A 535 28.84 -51.69 35.68
N GLU A 536 28.04 -52.26 34.77
CA GLU A 536 27.91 -53.72 34.57
C GLU A 536 29.24 -54.36 34.13
N ILE A 537 29.99 -53.71 33.22
CA ILE A 537 31.31 -54.17 32.78
C ILE A 537 32.33 -54.14 33.92
N GLU A 538 32.37 -53.07 34.71
CA GLU A 538 33.28 -52.97 35.87
C GLU A 538 32.91 -54.00 36.96
N ARG A 539 31.61 -54.19 37.23
CA ARG A 539 31.10 -55.24 38.13
C ARG A 539 31.50 -56.64 37.67
N LEU A 540 31.41 -56.92 36.37
CA LEU A 540 31.84 -58.19 35.78
C LEU A 540 33.35 -58.37 35.85
N HIS A 541 34.14 -57.33 35.54
CA HIS A 541 35.60 -57.38 35.57
C HIS A 541 36.15 -57.56 36.98
N GLN A 542 35.51 -56.96 38.00
CA GLN A 542 35.85 -57.23 39.40
C GLN A 542 35.53 -58.70 39.76
N SER A 543 34.39 -59.25 39.32
CA SER A 543 34.07 -60.67 39.55
C SER A 543 35.02 -61.64 38.82
N GLU A 544 35.52 -61.26 37.64
CA GLU A 544 36.57 -61.99 36.90
C GLU A 544 37.88 -61.99 37.69
N LYS A 545 38.30 -60.83 38.19
CA LYS A 545 39.51 -60.66 39.01
C LYS A 545 39.46 -61.46 40.31
N ASP A 546 38.29 -61.51 40.98
CA ASP A 546 38.08 -62.31 42.18
C ASP A 546 38.09 -63.82 41.86
N ALA A 547 37.49 -64.23 40.74
CA ALA A 547 37.53 -65.62 40.27
C ALA A 547 38.96 -66.07 39.91
N VAL A 548 39.74 -65.24 39.19
CA VAL A 548 41.15 -65.50 38.87
C VAL A 548 41.99 -65.59 40.15
N SER A 549 41.77 -64.70 41.12
CA SER A 549 42.44 -64.74 42.42
C SER A 549 42.13 -66.04 43.19
N LYS A 550 40.89 -66.54 43.09
CA LYS A 550 40.48 -67.82 43.69
C LYS A 550 41.07 -69.03 42.97
N VAL A 551 41.20 -69.00 41.64
CA VAL A 551 41.90 -70.03 40.86
C VAL A 551 43.38 -70.09 41.26
N ALA A 552 44.07 -68.95 41.29
CA ALA A 552 45.48 -68.86 41.71
C ALA A 552 45.74 -69.22 43.18
N LEU A 553 44.69 -69.29 44.02
CA LEU A 553 44.76 -69.89 45.37
C LEU A 553 44.63 -71.42 45.30
N LEU A 554 43.65 -71.93 44.56
CA LEU A 554 43.43 -73.38 44.40
C LEU A 554 44.62 -74.06 43.72
N GLU A 555 45.23 -73.46 42.69
CA GLU A 555 46.44 -73.96 42.02
C GLU A 555 47.63 -74.12 42.99
N ARG A 556 47.80 -73.17 43.93
CA ARG A 556 48.82 -73.25 44.98
C ARG A 556 48.54 -74.41 45.94
N ASN A 557 47.29 -74.53 46.41
CA ASN A 557 46.89 -75.60 47.32
C ASN A 557 47.02 -76.99 46.65
N VAL A 558 46.81 -77.09 45.33
CA VAL A 558 47.08 -78.31 44.55
C VAL A 558 48.58 -78.57 44.47
N GLY A 559 49.41 -77.58 44.12
CA GLY A 559 50.87 -77.73 44.08
C GLY A 559 51.54 -77.93 45.45
N GLU A 560 50.83 -77.67 46.56
CA GLU A 560 51.20 -78.07 47.92
C GLU A 560 50.82 -79.54 48.18
N ARG A 561 49.58 -79.94 47.84
CA ARG A 561 49.13 -81.35 47.91
C ARG A 561 49.97 -82.31 47.07
N GLU A 562 50.39 -81.88 45.89
CA GLU A 562 51.28 -82.66 45.03
C GLU A 562 52.62 -82.92 45.72
N LYS A 563 53.20 -81.94 46.43
CA LYS A 563 54.42 -82.13 47.23
C LYS A 563 54.21 -83.04 48.43
N GLU A 564 53.09 -82.89 49.16
CA GLU A 564 52.72 -83.79 50.27
C GLU A 564 52.66 -85.25 49.79
N ILE A 565 52.06 -85.50 48.62
CA ILE A 565 51.98 -86.82 47.99
C ILE A 565 53.38 -87.31 47.57
N ASP A 566 54.18 -86.44 46.94
CA ASP A 566 55.54 -86.77 46.48
C ASP A 566 56.48 -87.13 47.65
N GLU A 567 56.33 -86.46 48.79
CA GLU A 567 57.04 -86.77 50.05
C GLU A 567 56.56 -88.07 50.68
N MET A 568 55.24 -88.32 50.74
CA MET A 568 54.71 -89.62 51.19
C MET A 568 55.17 -90.78 50.28
N LEU A 569 55.25 -90.57 48.96
CA LEU A 569 55.74 -91.58 48.02
C LEU A 569 57.24 -91.85 48.20
N LYS A 570 58.05 -90.81 48.45
CA LYS A 570 59.47 -90.97 48.81
C LYS A 570 59.62 -91.78 50.11
N GLN A 571 58.87 -91.42 51.16
CA GLN A 571 58.88 -92.15 52.43
C GLN A 571 58.42 -93.61 52.28
N ASN A 572 57.36 -93.87 51.51
CA ASN A 572 56.87 -95.23 51.29
C ASN A 572 57.85 -96.07 50.45
N ASN A 573 58.51 -95.49 49.44
CA ASN A 573 59.57 -96.15 48.69
C ASN A 573 60.80 -96.44 49.58
N GLN A 574 61.13 -95.55 50.52
CA GLN A 574 62.22 -95.79 51.48
C GLN A 574 61.87 -96.91 52.48
N GLN A 575 60.62 -96.99 52.95
CA GLN A 575 60.10 -98.12 53.74
C GLN A 575 60.09 -99.44 52.95
N ARG A 576 59.67 -99.42 51.68
CA ARG A 576 59.74 -100.60 50.80
C ARG A 576 61.19 -101.06 50.61
N SER A 577 62.11 -100.13 50.40
CA SER A 577 63.54 -100.42 50.26
C SER A 577 64.10 -101.11 51.51
N SER A 578 63.82 -100.59 52.71
CA SER A 578 64.25 -101.25 53.96
C SER A 578 63.57 -102.62 54.17
N THR A 579 62.30 -102.77 53.76
CA THR A 579 61.60 -104.07 53.81
C THR A 579 62.23 -105.09 52.86
N VAL A 580 62.59 -104.68 51.64
CA VAL A 580 63.34 -105.53 50.70
C VAL A 580 64.69 -105.92 51.28
N GLN A 581 65.42 -104.99 51.87
CA GLN A 581 66.74 -105.24 52.48
C GLN A 581 66.66 -106.24 53.67
N VAL A 582 65.56 -106.23 54.42
CA VAL A 582 65.26 -107.24 55.46
C VAL A 582 64.84 -108.58 54.86
N LEU A 583 64.09 -108.61 53.75
CA LEU A 583 63.76 -109.84 53.05
C LEU A 583 64.98 -110.47 52.36
N GLU A 584 65.93 -109.68 51.87
CA GLU A 584 67.19 -110.16 51.30
C GLU A 584 68.09 -110.82 52.36
N SER A 585 68.17 -110.25 53.57
CA SER A 585 68.93 -110.88 54.67
C SER A 585 68.26 -112.13 55.22
N LEU A 586 66.92 -112.17 55.30
CA LEU A 586 66.16 -113.39 55.60
C LEU A 586 66.30 -114.47 54.51
N LEU A 587 66.39 -114.07 53.24
CA LEU A 587 66.61 -115.00 52.12
C LEU A 587 68.06 -115.52 52.10
N ALA A 588 69.03 -114.74 52.61
CA ALA A 588 70.39 -115.22 52.83
C ALA A 588 70.44 -116.28 53.94
N THR A 589 69.82 -116.04 55.10
CA THR A 589 69.79 -117.03 56.19
C THR A 589 68.95 -118.27 55.86
N GLU A 590 67.90 -118.16 55.03
CA GLU A 590 67.16 -119.33 54.53
C GLU A 590 68.01 -120.19 53.58
N ARG A 591 68.82 -119.58 52.71
CA ARG A 591 69.78 -120.30 51.85
C ARG A 591 70.89 -120.97 52.66
N GLU A 592 71.36 -120.33 53.71
CA GLU A 592 72.38 -120.87 54.62
C GLU A 592 71.82 -122.07 55.41
N ALA A 593 70.62 -121.94 55.98
CA ALA A 593 69.90 -123.04 56.61
C ALA A 593 69.59 -124.19 55.63
N ARG A 594 69.26 -123.90 54.37
CA ARG A 594 69.09 -124.92 53.31
C ARG A 594 70.39 -125.65 52.97
N ALA A 595 71.52 -124.95 52.91
CA ALA A 595 72.82 -125.58 52.71
C ALA A 595 73.14 -126.55 53.86
N GLU A 596 72.85 -126.15 55.11
CA GLU A 596 73.01 -126.99 56.30
C GLU A 596 72.03 -128.18 56.33
N ALA A 597 70.81 -128.00 55.83
CA ALA A 597 69.81 -129.07 55.70
C ALA A 597 70.19 -130.09 54.60
N ASN A 598 70.67 -129.64 53.44
CA ASN A 598 71.20 -130.53 52.41
C ASN A 598 72.39 -131.34 52.91
N LYS A 599 73.29 -130.73 53.70
CA LYS A 599 74.44 -131.43 54.28
C LYS A 599 74.01 -132.59 55.21
N ARG A 600 72.98 -132.38 56.03
CA ARG A 600 72.36 -133.45 56.84
C ARG A 600 71.64 -134.51 55.98
N ALA A 601 71.07 -134.12 54.85
CA ALA A 601 70.44 -135.05 53.92
C ALA A 601 71.47 -135.94 53.20
N GLU A 602 72.67 -135.42 52.89
CA GLU A 602 73.78 -136.20 52.36
C GLU A 602 74.31 -137.23 53.38
N GLU A 603 74.46 -136.83 54.65
CA GLU A 603 74.81 -137.74 55.76
C GLU A 603 73.76 -138.86 55.95
N LEU A 604 72.47 -138.53 55.89
CA LEU A 604 71.37 -139.52 55.96
C LEU A 604 71.32 -140.44 54.73
N SER A 605 71.63 -139.93 53.53
CA SER A 605 71.68 -140.71 52.29
C SER A 605 72.78 -141.78 52.34
N LEU A 606 73.96 -141.42 52.88
CA LEU A 606 75.06 -142.37 53.13
C LEU A 606 74.67 -143.47 54.14
N MET A 607 73.91 -143.15 55.18
CA MET A 607 73.40 -144.17 56.12
C MET A 607 72.36 -145.10 55.46
N LEU A 608 71.45 -144.56 54.63
CA LEU A 608 70.46 -145.36 53.91
C LEU A 608 71.10 -146.34 52.91
N GLN A 609 72.17 -145.91 52.22
CA GLN A 609 72.90 -146.80 51.31
C GLN A 609 73.58 -147.97 52.06
N ALA A 610 73.95 -147.79 53.32
CA ALA A 610 74.51 -148.85 54.16
C ALA A 610 73.45 -149.82 54.72
N THR A 611 72.20 -149.40 54.91
CA THR A 611 71.10 -150.28 55.37
C THR A 611 70.46 -151.07 54.23
N GLN A 612 70.43 -150.54 53.01
CA GLN A 612 69.87 -151.21 51.82
C GLN A 612 70.49 -152.59 51.54
N GLY A 613 71.75 -152.81 51.94
CA GLY A 613 72.46 -154.08 51.76
C GLY A 613 72.10 -155.21 52.74
N LYS A 614 71.11 -155.03 53.63
CA LYS A 614 70.77 -156.01 54.69
C LYS A 614 69.29 -156.39 54.82
N LEU A 615 68.38 -155.78 54.05
CA LEU A 615 66.94 -155.96 54.27
C LEU A 615 66.34 -157.08 53.39
N ASP A 616 66.15 -156.82 52.10
CA ASP A 616 65.17 -157.58 51.30
C ASP A 616 65.76 -158.80 50.57
N MET A 617 66.25 -159.77 51.35
CA MET A 617 66.42 -161.17 50.94
C MET A 617 65.19 -162.03 51.32
N LEU A 618 64.07 -161.40 51.65
CA LEU A 618 62.77 -162.00 51.97
C LEU A 618 61.66 -161.22 51.24
N GLN A 619 60.58 -161.91 50.83
CA GLN A 619 59.74 -161.47 49.71
C GLN A 619 58.27 -161.19 50.03
N GLN A 620 57.79 -160.04 49.54
CA GLN A 620 56.62 -159.89 48.66
C GLN A 620 55.19 -160.16 49.19
N GLU A 621 54.48 -159.07 49.53
CA GLU A 621 53.08 -158.74 49.12
C GLU A 621 52.69 -157.30 49.60
N THR A 622 51.56 -156.64 49.30
CA THR A 622 50.36 -156.91 48.44
C THR A 622 50.11 -155.66 47.52
N THR A 623 48.87 -155.31 47.16
CA THR A 623 48.48 -154.18 46.27
C THR A 623 47.14 -153.53 46.66
N LEU A 624 46.97 -152.21 46.42
CA LEU A 624 45.81 -151.53 45.76
C LEU A 624 45.56 -150.05 46.18
N ASP A 625 45.11 -149.24 45.20
CA ASP A 625 44.20 -148.06 45.23
C ASP A 625 44.30 -146.90 46.27
N SER A 626 43.60 -145.76 46.09
CA SER A 626 43.45 -144.89 44.90
C SER A 626 42.93 -143.48 45.27
N LYS A 627 43.16 -142.50 44.37
CA LYS A 627 42.45 -141.21 44.15
C LYS A 627 41.73 -140.47 45.32
N LEU A 628 41.99 -139.16 45.42
CA LEU A 628 40.95 -138.15 45.13
C LEU A 628 41.53 -136.76 44.79
N LYS A 629 40.70 -135.90 44.18
CA LYS A 629 41.08 -134.60 43.60
C LYS A 629 39.85 -133.70 43.48
N THR A 630 39.88 -132.50 44.08
CA THR A 630 38.83 -131.47 43.91
C THR A 630 39.45 -130.07 43.84
N SER A 631 38.68 -129.12 43.29
CA SER A 631 39.10 -127.73 43.09
C SER A 631 37.88 -126.80 43.14
N ALA A 632 38.16 -125.50 43.07
CA ALA A 632 37.21 -124.40 42.79
C ALA A 632 36.38 -123.79 43.94
N ARG A 633 36.54 -122.46 44.04
CA ARG A 633 35.49 -121.42 44.21
C ARG A 633 34.71 -121.35 45.54
N ARG A 634 34.44 -120.10 45.96
CA ARG A 634 33.42 -119.76 46.97
C ARG A 634 32.55 -118.60 46.47
N LEU A 635 31.29 -118.58 46.91
CA LEU A 635 30.37 -117.44 46.91
C LEU A 635 30.18 -116.96 48.36
N ARG A 636 29.73 -115.72 48.54
CA ARG A 636 28.70 -115.37 49.53
C ARG A 636 28.02 -114.05 49.18
N GLY A 637 26.80 -113.88 49.68
CA GLY A 637 25.95 -112.69 49.56
C GLY A 637 25.11 -112.52 50.83
N ASP A 638 24.00 -111.79 50.70
CA ASP A 638 23.09 -111.27 51.75
C ASP A 638 23.72 -110.15 52.60
N ALA A 639 23.24 -108.89 52.73
CA ALA A 639 22.01 -108.15 52.38
C ALA A 639 20.91 -108.01 53.47
N THR A 640 20.64 -106.77 53.89
CA THR A 640 19.33 -106.17 54.26
C THR A 640 19.48 -104.67 54.56
N GLU A 641 18.53 -103.85 54.08
CA GLU A 641 18.01 -102.55 54.61
C GLU A 641 18.99 -101.40 54.97
N SER A 642 18.76 -100.12 54.60
CA SER A 642 17.72 -99.42 53.80
C SER A 642 18.37 -98.12 53.20
N VAL A 643 17.77 -97.02 52.71
CA VAL A 643 16.45 -96.33 52.79
C VAL A 643 16.12 -95.67 51.41
N HIS A 644 14.95 -95.02 51.29
CA HIS A 644 14.44 -94.18 50.18
C HIS A 644 15.34 -92.97 49.77
N ASP A 645 15.44 -92.55 48.49
CA ASP A 645 14.44 -91.97 47.52
C ASP A 645 14.33 -90.42 47.69
N MET A 646 14.25 -89.53 46.68
CA MET A 646 13.85 -89.62 45.26
C MET A 646 14.81 -88.92 44.26
N ASP A 647 14.65 -89.26 42.97
CA ASP A 647 15.21 -88.56 41.79
C ASP A 647 14.55 -87.19 41.47
N ILE A 648 15.17 -86.39 40.59
CA ILE A 648 14.66 -86.16 39.21
C ILE A 648 15.66 -85.35 38.33
N ASP A 649 15.63 -85.67 37.04
CA ASP A 649 16.37 -85.13 35.88
C ASP A 649 16.43 -83.59 35.72
N GLY A 650 17.34 -83.03 34.89
CA GLY A 650 18.34 -83.70 34.04
C GLY A 650 19.24 -82.75 33.25
N ASP A 651 20.27 -83.31 32.62
CA ASP A 651 21.42 -82.61 32.03
C ASP A 651 21.34 -82.39 30.49
N ASN A 652 22.21 -81.51 29.98
CA ASN A 652 22.52 -81.19 28.57
C ASN A 652 21.59 -80.22 27.81
N GLY A 653 22.09 -79.36 26.92
CA GLY A 653 23.51 -79.01 26.71
C GLY A 653 23.87 -78.41 25.33
N ARG A 654 25.05 -77.79 25.27
CA ARG A 654 25.89 -77.52 24.08
C ARG A 654 25.45 -76.47 23.02
N ARG A 655 26.02 -75.26 23.18
CA ARG A 655 26.53 -74.33 22.15
C ARG A 655 26.61 -74.83 20.69
N ARG A 656 26.30 -73.94 19.73
CA ARG A 656 27.28 -73.34 18.79
C ARG A 656 26.77 -72.07 18.08
N LYS A 657 27.69 -71.30 17.47
CA LYS A 657 27.48 -69.98 16.82
C LYS A 657 27.31 -70.12 15.29
N ARG A 658 26.62 -69.18 14.61
CA ARG A 658 27.25 -68.06 13.83
C ARG A 658 26.24 -67.24 12.96
N SER A 659 26.50 -65.94 12.89
CA SER A 659 25.78 -64.80 12.28
C SER A 659 25.41 -64.84 10.78
N LYS A 660 24.31 -64.18 10.37
CA LYS A 660 24.31 -62.84 9.68
C LYS A 660 22.91 -62.29 9.28
N SER A 661 22.73 -60.97 9.52
CA SER A 661 21.94 -59.91 8.82
C SER A 661 20.85 -60.26 7.76
N THR A 662 19.66 -59.61 7.84
CA THR A 662 19.30 -58.40 7.02
C THR A 662 17.90 -57.81 7.33
N THR A 663 17.76 -56.48 7.15
CA THR A 663 16.51 -55.69 6.90
C THR A 663 15.41 -55.61 7.97
N SER A 664 14.51 -54.62 7.78
CA SER A 664 13.51 -54.06 8.70
C SER A 664 12.41 -53.33 7.86
N PRO A 665 11.44 -52.55 8.39
CA PRO A 665 10.76 -52.55 9.70
C PRO A 665 9.20 -52.48 9.62
N PHE A 666 8.54 -52.33 10.79
CA PHE A 666 7.33 -51.50 11.09
C PHE A 666 5.90 -52.09 11.35
N LYS A 667 5.38 -51.62 12.50
CA LYS A 667 4.03 -51.06 12.81
C LYS A 667 2.88 -51.92 13.41
N ASN A 668 2.64 -51.62 14.70
CA ASN A 668 1.39 -51.16 15.33
C ASN A 668 0.10 -52.02 15.33
N ASN A 669 -0.18 -52.57 16.52
CA ASN A 669 -1.28 -52.19 17.42
C ASN A 669 -2.74 -52.02 16.88
N HIS A 670 -3.55 -53.00 17.28
CA HIS A 670 -4.93 -52.91 17.83
C HIS A 670 -5.20 -51.71 18.78
N THR A 671 -6.43 -51.28 19.12
CA THR A 671 -7.83 -51.52 18.63
C THR A 671 -8.78 -50.43 19.19
N GLU A 672 -10.07 -50.45 18.76
CA GLU A 672 -11.29 -49.97 19.48
C GLU A 672 -11.44 -48.43 19.66
N ASP A 673 -12.55 -47.76 19.29
CA ASP A 673 -14.00 -47.84 19.65
C ASP A 673 -14.36 -46.82 20.77
N GLY A 674 -15.43 -46.01 20.71
CA GLY A 674 -16.44 -45.78 19.67
C GLY A 674 -17.43 -44.65 20.01
N GLY A 675 -18.18 -44.13 19.01
CA GLY A 675 -19.25 -43.12 19.16
C GLY A 675 -18.80 -41.65 19.31
N SER A 676 -19.61 -40.63 19.00
CA SER A 676 -20.96 -40.59 18.37
C SER A 676 -21.32 -39.16 17.91
N VAL A 677 -22.11 -38.99 16.82
CA VAL A 677 -23.26 -38.03 16.65
C VAL A 677 -23.05 -36.56 17.10
N PHE A 678 -23.25 -35.47 16.34
CA PHE A 678 -23.91 -35.13 15.06
C PHE A 678 -23.50 -33.65 14.70
N ILE A 679 -23.79 -32.98 13.57
CA ILE A 679 -24.45 -33.24 12.28
C ILE A 679 -23.58 -32.55 11.18
N GLY A 680 -23.65 -32.97 9.92
CA GLY A 680 -23.12 -32.22 8.78
C GLY A 680 -23.46 -32.92 7.47
N GLU A 681 -24.57 -32.55 6.83
CA GLU A 681 -25.10 -33.27 5.66
C GLU A 681 -24.53 -32.71 4.34
N ASP A 682 -24.06 -33.62 3.48
CA ASP A 682 -23.22 -33.29 2.33
C ASP A 682 -24.01 -33.14 1.03
N THR A 683 -23.61 -32.14 0.25
CA THR A 683 -23.50 -32.14 -1.22
C THR A 683 -24.25 -33.24 -2.00
N TYR A 684 -25.44 -32.94 -2.50
CA TYR A 684 -26.04 -33.67 -3.64
C TYR A 684 -25.69 -33.01 -4.97
N ASN A 685 -25.33 -33.83 -5.96
CA ASN A 685 -24.86 -33.39 -7.28
C ASN A 685 -25.38 -34.37 -8.36
N GLY A 686 -26.02 -33.88 -9.43
CA GLY A 686 -26.36 -34.71 -10.60
C GLY A 686 -27.65 -34.37 -11.36
N SER A 687 -27.63 -34.59 -12.69
CA SER A 687 -28.68 -34.40 -13.72
C SER A 687 -29.22 -32.96 -13.87
N GLN A 688 -29.08 -32.25 -15.00
CA GLN A 688 -29.29 -32.52 -16.44
C GLN A 688 -30.76 -32.50 -16.92
N GLN A 689 -30.93 -31.84 -18.09
CA GLN A 689 -32.16 -31.61 -18.87
C GLN A 689 -33.20 -30.68 -18.21
N GLY A 690 -33.64 -29.68 -18.99
CA GLY A 690 -34.54 -28.62 -18.51
C GLY A 690 -34.51 -27.34 -19.35
N THR A 691 -34.42 -27.46 -20.68
CA THR A 691 -34.34 -26.31 -21.60
C THR A 691 -35.70 -25.63 -21.84
N GLU A 692 -36.37 -25.23 -20.76
CA GLU A 692 -37.49 -24.29 -20.86
C GLU A 692 -36.96 -22.86 -20.93
N SER A 693 -36.75 -22.39 -22.16
CA SER A 693 -36.61 -20.97 -22.43
C SER A 693 -37.94 -20.27 -22.09
N GLU A 694 -38.09 -19.82 -20.84
CA GLU A 694 -39.14 -18.87 -20.47
C GLU A 694 -39.13 -17.72 -21.49
N ASP A 695 -40.20 -17.63 -22.29
CA ASP A 695 -40.27 -16.72 -23.42
C ASP A 695 -40.38 -15.28 -22.91
N TYR A 696 -39.22 -14.65 -22.74
CA TYR A 696 -39.05 -13.34 -22.09
C TYR A 696 -39.86 -12.22 -22.76
N THR A 697 -40.25 -12.40 -24.02
CA THR A 697 -41.19 -11.51 -24.72
C THR A 697 -42.57 -11.45 -24.03
N LYS A 698 -42.98 -12.54 -23.36
CA LYS A 698 -44.24 -12.66 -22.61
C LYS A 698 -44.17 -12.07 -21.20
N PHE A 699 -42.98 -11.80 -20.65
CA PHE A 699 -42.85 -11.23 -19.30
C PHE A 699 -43.61 -9.91 -19.15
N THR A 700 -44.16 -9.67 -17.95
CA THR A 700 -44.76 -8.38 -17.61
C THR A 700 -43.67 -7.33 -17.45
N VAL A 701 -44.03 -6.05 -17.64
CA VAL A 701 -43.12 -4.91 -17.42
C VAL A 701 -42.51 -4.96 -16.01
N LEU A 702 -43.26 -5.43 -15.01
CA LEU A 702 -42.75 -5.58 -13.64
C LEU A 702 -41.68 -6.67 -13.52
N LYS A 703 -41.91 -7.89 -14.06
CA LYS A 703 -40.92 -8.98 -14.04
C LYS A 703 -39.63 -8.59 -14.76
N LEU A 704 -39.73 -7.93 -15.92
CA LEU A 704 -38.55 -7.41 -16.64
C LEU A 704 -37.75 -6.38 -15.85
N LYS A 705 -38.44 -5.43 -15.17
CA LYS A 705 -37.76 -4.43 -14.33
C LYS A 705 -37.09 -5.05 -13.10
N GLN A 706 -37.71 -6.05 -12.48
CA GLN A 706 -37.13 -6.79 -11.36
C GLN A 706 -35.88 -7.55 -11.81
N GLU A 707 -35.95 -8.29 -12.92
CA GLU A 707 -34.84 -9.10 -13.39
C GLU A 707 -33.65 -8.25 -13.87
N LEU A 708 -33.91 -7.13 -14.57
CA LEU A 708 -32.88 -6.12 -14.87
C LEU A 708 -32.19 -5.59 -13.61
N THR A 709 -32.95 -5.32 -12.55
CA THR A 709 -32.39 -4.82 -11.27
C THR A 709 -31.57 -5.90 -10.57
N LYS A 710 -32.04 -7.15 -10.57
CA LYS A 710 -31.35 -8.33 -10.03
C LYS A 710 -30.02 -8.63 -10.75
N HIS A 711 -29.94 -8.40 -12.06
CA HIS A 711 -28.70 -8.46 -12.83
C HIS A 711 -27.84 -7.18 -12.74
N GLY A 712 -28.18 -6.22 -11.86
CA GLY A 712 -27.40 -5.01 -11.60
C GLY A 712 -27.67 -3.83 -12.55
N PHE A 713 -28.52 -3.98 -13.55
CA PHE A 713 -28.81 -2.96 -14.58
C PHE A 713 -29.91 -1.96 -14.18
N GLY A 714 -30.18 -1.82 -12.88
CA GLY A 714 -31.19 -0.89 -12.35
C GLY A 714 -30.91 0.58 -12.64
N ALA A 715 -29.63 0.97 -12.74
CA ALA A 715 -29.24 2.34 -13.08
C ALA A 715 -29.55 2.70 -14.55
N GLN A 716 -29.30 1.77 -15.47
CA GLN A 716 -29.60 1.89 -16.89
C GLN A 716 -31.12 1.94 -17.14
N LEU A 717 -31.88 1.16 -16.37
CA LEU A 717 -33.35 1.20 -16.37
C LEU A 717 -33.91 2.57 -15.91
N LEU A 718 -33.25 3.24 -14.96
CA LEU A 718 -33.62 4.59 -14.47
C LEU A 718 -33.28 5.72 -15.46
N GLN A 719 -32.34 5.52 -16.38
CA GLN A 719 -32.00 6.50 -17.41
C GLN A 719 -33.05 6.59 -18.52
N LEU A 720 -33.85 5.53 -18.72
CA LEU A 720 -34.98 5.55 -19.65
C LEU A 720 -36.12 6.41 -19.08
N LYS A 721 -36.40 7.56 -19.71
CA LYS A 721 -37.56 8.39 -19.41
C LYS A 721 -38.82 7.81 -20.09
N ASN A 722 -39.76 7.31 -19.29
CA ASN A 722 -41.03 6.69 -19.73
C ASN A 722 -40.89 5.55 -20.78
N PRO A 723 -40.10 4.49 -20.49
CA PRO A 723 -39.93 3.38 -21.43
C PRO A 723 -41.21 2.59 -21.65
N ASN A 724 -41.50 2.27 -22.91
CA ASN A 724 -42.53 1.30 -23.28
C ASN A 724 -42.00 -0.14 -23.11
N LYS A 725 -42.87 -1.16 -23.23
CA LYS A 725 -42.46 -2.55 -23.00
C LYS A 725 -41.31 -3.00 -23.92
N LYS A 726 -41.25 -2.56 -25.17
CA LYS A 726 -40.18 -2.94 -26.11
C LYS A 726 -38.82 -2.42 -25.66
N ASP A 727 -38.76 -1.19 -25.15
CA ASP A 727 -37.50 -0.55 -24.72
C ASP A 727 -36.86 -1.33 -23.55
N ILE A 728 -37.71 -1.84 -22.64
CA ILE A 728 -37.27 -2.64 -21.49
C ILE A 728 -36.85 -4.06 -21.94
N VAL A 729 -37.57 -4.66 -22.90
CA VAL A 729 -37.17 -5.95 -23.51
C VAL A 729 -35.82 -5.80 -24.22
N ALA A 730 -35.62 -4.77 -25.03
CA ALA A 730 -34.35 -4.53 -25.73
C ALA A 730 -33.19 -4.27 -24.75
N LEU A 731 -33.44 -3.60 -23.62
CA LEU A 731 -32.42 -3.41 -22.58
C LEU A 731 -32.09 -4.74 -21.86
N TYR A 732 -33.06 -5.63 -21.67
CA TYR A 732 -32.87 -6.97 -21.13
C TYR A 732 -32.14 -7.91 -22.12
N GLU A 733 -32.51 -7.88 -23.40
CA GLU A 733 -31.81 -8.60 -24.47
C GLU A 733 -30.34 -8.21 -24.53
N LYS A 734 -30.05 -6.91 -24.56
CA LYS A 734 -28.69 -6.36 -24.68
C LYS A 734 -27.78 -6.65 -23.49
N HIS A 735 -28.30 -6.63 -22.25
CA HIS A 735 -27.46 -6.67 -21.05
C HIS A 735 -27.56 -7.98 -20.24
N VAL A 736 -28.64 -8.76 -20.40
CA VAL A 736 -28.85 -10.02 -19.67
C VAL A 736 -28.77 -11.24 -20.61
N ILE A 737 -29.29 -11.13 -21.83
CA ILE A 737 -29.24 -12.24 -22.82
C ILE A 737 -27.99 -12.15 -23.72
N GLY A 738 -27.45 -10.95 -23.94
CA GLY A 738 -26.29 -10.71 -24.80
C GLY A 738 -26.61 -10.70 -26.29
N LYS A 739 -27.79 -10.18 -26.67
CA LYS A 739 -28.25 -10.02 -28.07
C LYS A 739 -28.26 -8.57 -28.53
#